data_AF-A0A351X9X1-F1
#
_entry.id   AF-A0A351X9X1-F1
#
_cell.length_a   1.000
_cell.length_b   1.000
_cell.length_c   1.000
_cell.angle_alpha   90.00
_cell.angle_beta   90.00
_cell.angle_gamma   90.00
#
_symmetry.space_group_name_H-M   'P 1'
#
loop_
_entity.id
_entity.type
_entity.pdbx_description
1 polymer ?
#
loop_
_entity_poly.entity_id
_entity_poly.type
_entity_poly.pdbx_seq_one_letter_code
_entity_poly.pdbx_strand_id
1 'polypeptide(L)'
;MKKLCSKLLAVILAVVLVITTAYPAFAKSFSTNSLLTTDVGPNNWMSAIKDDASLADITMPGTHDSCTKYVDGIAGAWATTQNTTITEQLNMGVRYLDLRLMRDTGVNYNVRLVHGSINCYNASGGYLTLYEVFEDIYSFLNQNPTESVVVSVKMDAGDNINLLAQDINNLIDLRSNYWYTSGNTPQLGNVRGKCVLAYRISELGRGLNLNWGDQGSDGGAVDFGHMKVQDRYKMGSDTKWSNAVKPMLDEKKPNGVWYINFLSTTGGGIEGVKPNASRMNSSFRTYEMMNNKCYGIICLDYAFEDIVTKIYKANDLVAKDQPNKEAGQYYYRLNMNTYDDVPSSWQGVSCRLYYRENNGTGQERSVLLFDQTDKYNGYAFVCAVTNNDFTGYVNGFPTRVEFSYNWTNSDGVGVDYRLYSSKGPQDTLTLVGNTTVAVNGPVNTTTSFSTYESTYPVIQSVAFADESDLNVSVPGVDSENVHQYTMQYTIYDQYGVKWQENSATLEADVNYPGISFSGNRLLIDRYANNAKQETTFNIYATYNNGTTVLRSNPKRITLYTNRVHYSFVNYDGTVLQSGSEYAGTTPQYTGATPYRAPDESGHYTFTSWTPSTALSVDNYTYTVFFTKNNHIVARTTVQVEPTCTTEGISTNYCTCGYSWTTSTPALGHNFITVHKDPTCTEDGYTKEICRIDGYVKSNTVLPATGHDTANALRGEYVEADEGGNGYIPFYCPVCSEEIVSMRRYDSVDWNSYYDALGVVEGIKADPDYHTYDNAYILQFESAVNSAKQVENDETGLQVNINRAVDEINTAISEFSQNVGVNYYTLAFVNDSGISRKLTYKEGTPASEIAVPANTPTVTTQTDHKIFRWGTISDVTGDKTYVESNVTRPHTFNTFIAPDIVHTANCNEDASIEHRCICGYTYTEITGKGTIHSWGEWTSNGDGTHTRHCQNDSSHTETESCVINLETHSCVICDYAIDTSVYFASLASAQEEYANVNKYTQDGLDELKSVMDKAESDFALADTQVKVDAIVIELNSAISSLSSHIRHFDIQFTYVIDDVTVVSVSSDSIPYETELTLSIPDTAPAGSVVEKWTVYNTDTGKVKKFAGSVNSVNYIARDNVEIVAYISTFDSQCATHYKVTLTDISNRVTQIVYLPDGEYTVTQNENGITLSKDNKEYVLTPKVPLFYAVSGYTLNSQQMGDTLNISSDVVINTSYTAL
;
A
#
# COMPACT_ATOMS: atom_id res chain seq x y z
N MET A 1 25.25 -1.33 -45.36
CA MET A 1 23.83 -1.01 -45.06
C MET A 1 22.87 -2.15 -45.43
N LYS A 2 22.36 -2.31 -46.66
CA LYS A 2 21.18 -3.20 -46.94
C LYS A 2 21.30 -4.73 -46.66
N LYS A 3 22.49 -5.31 -46.44
CA LYS A 3 22.66 -6.72 -46.00
C LYS A 3 23.09 -6.90 -44.54
N LEU A 4 23.36 -5.80 -43.82
CA LEU A 4 23.70 -5.85 -42.39
C LEU A 4 22.42 -5.79 -41.55
N CYS A 5 21.52 -4.87 -41.89
CA CYS A 5 20.23 -4.69 -41.22
C CYS A 5 19.40 -5.98 -41.16
N SER A 6 19.43 -6.83 -42.19
CA SER A 6 18.66 -8.09 -42.21
C SER A 6 19.18 -9.16 -41.25
N LYS A 7 20.44 -9.10 -40.81
CA LYS A 7 20.95 -9.97 -39.73
C LYS A 7 20.82 -9.30 -38.37
N LEU A 8 21.03 -7.98 -38.29
CA LEU A 8 20.82 -7.24 -37.04
C LEU A 8 19.36 -7.31 -36.58
N LEU A 9 18.40 -7.18 -37.51
CA LEU A 9 16.97 -7.31 -37.21
C LEU A 9 16.59 -8.73 -36.75
N ALA A 10 17.28 -9.77 -37.24
CA ALA A 10 17.04 -11.15 -36.78
C ALA A 10 17.56 -11.39 -35.36
N VAL A 11 18.73 -10.82 -34.99
CA VAL A 11 19.25 -10.88 -33.62
C VAL A 11 18.43 -9.99 -32.69
N ILE A 12 18.01 -8.80 -33.12
CA ILE A 12 17.16 -7.90 -32.34
C ILE A 12 15.77 -8.52 -32.14
N LEU A 13 15.15 -9.17 -33.14
CA LEU A 13 13.92 -9.94 -32.91
C LEU A 13 14.14 -11.08 -31.91
N ALA A 14 15.27 -11.79 -31.98
CA ALA A 14 15.57 -12.87 -31.04
C ALA A 14 15.76 -12.36 -29.59
N VAL A 15 16.41 -11.22 -29.38
CA VAL A 15 16.60 -10.61 -28.06
C VAL A 15 15.29 -9.99 -27.55
N VAL A 16 14.51 -9.32 -28.41
CA VAL A 16 13.18 -8.80 -28.05
C VAL A 16 12.23 -9.96 -27.66
N LEU A 17 12.25 -11.09 -28.40
CA LEU A 17 11.48 -12.29 -28.03
C LEU A 17 11.84 -12.87 -26.64
N VAL A 18 13.05 -12.62 -26.15
CA VAL A 18 13.55 -13.13 -24.86
C VAL A 18 13.27 -12.17 -23.70
N ILE A 19 13.10 -10.87 -23.98
CA ILE A 19 12.88 -9.82 -22.95
C ILE A 19 11.39 -9.46 -22.82
N THR A 20 10.54 -9.70 -23.82
CA THR A 20 9.08 -9.46 -23.71
C THR A 20 8.30 -10.57 -22.99
N THR A 21 8.95 -11.62 -22.47
CA THR A 21 8.30 -12.74 -21.76
C THR A 21 8.61 -12.75 -20.26
N ALA A 22 8.63 -11.57 -19.64
CA ALA A 22 8.54 -11.40 -18.20
C ALA A 22 7.50 -10.33 -17.79
N TYR A 23 6.50 -10.10 -18.64
CA TYR A 23 5.34 -9.23 -18.37
C TYR A 23 4.16 -10.04 -17.77
N PRO A 24 3.82 -9.77 -16.51
CA PRO A 24 2.55 -10.07 -15.87
C PRO A 24 1.29 -9.48 -16.47
N ALA A 25 0.92 -10.00 -17.65
CA ALA A 25 -0.39 -9.77 -18.23
C ALA A 25 -1.47 -9.75 -17.13
N PHE A 26 -2.02 -8.55 -16.85
CA PHE A 26 -3.00 -8.29 -15.80
C PHE A 26 -3.97 -9.47 -15.67
N ALA A 27 -4.23 -9.94 -14.45
CA ALA A 27 -5.16 -11.03 -14.17
C ALA A 27 -6.60 -10.63 -14.55
N LYS A 28 -6.90 -10.73 -15.85
CA LYS A 28 -8.13 -10.33 -16.51
C LYS A 28 -9.29 -11.02 -15.80
N SER A 29 -10.19 -10.22 -15.24
CA SER A 29 -11.06 -10.63 -14.13
C SER A 29 -11.78 -11.95 -14.37
N PHE A 30 -11.56 -12.91 -13.47
CA PHE A 30 -12.31 -14.16 -13.46
C PHE A 30 -13.79 -13.88 -13.16
N SER A 31 -14.67 -14.45 -13.98
CA SER A 31 -16.13 -14.35 -13.84
C SER A 31 -16.64 -15.22 -12.68
N THR A 32 -16.27 -14.87 -11.44
CA THR A 32 -16.78 -15.51 -10.24
C THR A 32 -18.26 -15.16 -10.09
N ASN A 33 -19.16 -16.02 -10.57
CA ASN A 33 -20.60 -15.76 -10.69
C ASN A 33 -21.38 -15.72 -9.36
N SER A 34 -20.75 -15.38 -8.22
CA SER A 34 -21.37 -15.23 -6.89
C SER A 34 -22.65 -14.41 -6.94
N LEU A 35 -23.53 -14.53 -5.94
CA LEU A 35 -24.80 -13.80 -5.94
C LEU A 35 -24.68 -12.32 -5.63
N LEU A 36 -23.48 -11.87 -5.25
CA LEU A 36 -23.13 -10.46 -5.34
C LEU A 36 -22.95 -9.99 -6.80
N THR A 37 -22.93 -10.94 -7.74
CA THR A 37 -22.69 -10.86 -9.20
C THR A 37 -21.26 -10.49 -9.57
N THR A 38 -20.96 -10.55 -10.87
CA THR A 38 -19.79 -9.93 -11.49
C THR A 38 -19.86 -8.40 -11.52
N ASP A 39 -21.00 -7.83 -11.15
CA ASP A 39 -21.34 -6.43 -11.43
C ASP A 39 -21.12 -5.53 -10.20
N VAL A 40 -20.70 -6.11 -9.06
CA VAL A 40 -20.12 -5.36 -7.92
C VAL A 40 -18.59 -5.42 -7.95
N GLY A 41 -17.98 -4.26 -7.77
CA GLY A 41 -16.56 -4.11 -7.50
C GLY A 41 -16.25 -4.27 -6.01
N PRO A 42 -14.96 -4.38 -5.66
CA PRO A 42 -14.52 -4.44 -4.26
C PRO A 42 -14.89 -3.17 -3.46
N ASN A 43 -15.07 -2.03 -4.11
CA ASN A 43 -15.57 -0.80 -3.48
C ASN A 43 -17.08 -0.79 -3.17
N ASN A 44 -17.91 -1.69 -3.73
CA ASN A 44 -19.37 -1.62 -3.57
C ASN A 44 -20.07 -2.98 -3.32
N TRP A 45 -19.37 -3.99 -2.81
CA TRP A 45 -19.93 -5.34 -2.64
C TRP A 45 -21.12 -5.46 -1.67
N MET A 46 -21.21 -4.61 -0.65
CA MET A 46 -22.38 -4.61 0.25
C MET A 46 -23.65 -4.09 -0.44
N SER A 47 -23.55 -3.40 -1.58
CA SER A 47 -24.70 -3.01 -2.41
C SER A 47 -25.58 -4.18 -2.81
N ALA A 48 -24.98 -5.37 -3.00
CA ALA A 48 -25.66 -6.60 -3.34
C ALA A 48 -26.02 -7.47 -2.13
N ILE A 49 -26.02 -6.93 -0.89
CA ILE A 49 -26.48 -7.62 0.35
C ILE A 49 -27.83 -7.04 0.81
N LYS A 50 -28.73 -7.85 1.37
CA LYS A 50 -30.08 -7.42 1.80
C LYS A 50 -30.02 -6.34 2.89
N ASP A 51 -31.04 -5.49 2.93
CA ASP A 51 -31.16 -4.43 3.94
C ASP A 51 -31.52 -4.96 5.34
N ASP A 52 -32.19 -6.11 5.42
CA ASP A 52 -32.58 -6.77 6.67
C ASP A 52 -31.49 -7.70 7.25
N ALA A 53 -30.38 -7.90 6.53
CA ALA A 53 -29.27 -8.72 6.97
C ALA A 53 -28.59 -8.13 8.23
N SER A 54 -28.53 -8.93 9.29
CA SER A 54 -27.77 -8.63 10.52
C SER A 54 -26.28 -8.45 10.19
N LEU A 55 -25.66 -7.36 10.67
CA LEU A 55 -24.25 -7.06 10.38
C LEU A 55 -23.29 -8.10 10.98
N ALA A 56 -23.71 -8.77 12.07
CA ALA A 56 -22.98 -9.89 12.67
C ALA A 56 -23.03 -11.18 11.82
N ASP A 57 -23.89 -11.24 10.79
CA ASP A 57 -24.09 -12.39 9.91
C ASP A 57 -23.54 -12.18 8.49
N ILE A 58 -22.80 -11.09 8.28
CA ILE A 58 -21.97 -10.86 7.10
C ILE A 58 -20.59 -11.49 7.34
N THR A 59 -20.11 -12.29 6.38
CA THR A 59 -18.70 -12.70 6.30
C THR A 59 -17.87 -11.49 5.88
N MET A 60 -17.14 -10.89 6.81
CA MET A 60 -16.56 -9.57 6.62
C MET A 60 -15.03 -9.64 6.54
N PRO A 61 -14.39 -9.19 5.44
CA PRO A 61 -12.95 -8.97 5.44
C PRO A 61 -12.59 -7.84 6.41
N GLY A 62 -11.68 -8.15 7.32
CA GLY A 62 -11.09 -7.20 8.23
C GLY A 62 -9.57 -7.12 8.07
N THR A 63 -9.00 -5.99 8.45
CA THR A 63 -7.56 -5.86 8.67
C THR A 63 -7.28 -5.79 10.17
N HIS A 64 -6.30 -6.56 10.61
CA HIS A 64 -5.68 -6.39 11.92
C HIS A 64 -4.74 -5.18 11.86
N ASP A 65 -4.70 -4.34 12.90
CA ASP A 65 -3.79 -3.19 12.98
C ASP A 65 -3.79 -2.34 11.68
N SER A 66 -5.00 -1.93 11.25
CA SER A 66 -5.32 -1.48 9.89
C SER A 66 -4.48 -0.30 9.36
N CYS A 67 -3.80 0.45 10.21
CA CYS A 67 -3.12 1.70 9.84
C CYS A 67 -1.60 1.56 9.64
N THR A 68 -1.05 0.36 9.77
CA THR A 68 0.39 0.10 9.85
C THR A 68 1.15 0.06 8.51
N LYS A 69 0.62 0.63 7.41
CA LYS A 69 1.34 0.69 6.10
C LYS A 69 2.70 1.38 6.23
N TYR A 70 2.75 2.42 7.05
CA TYR A 70 3.94 3.20 7.37
C TYR A 70 4.09 3.22 8.89
N VAL A 71 5.19 2.69 9.42
CA VAL A 71 5.50 2.54 10.86
C VAL A 71 7.00 2.72 11.10
N ASP A 72 7.42 2.93 12.35
CA ASP A 72 8.81 3.27 12.73
C ASP A 72 9.88 2.27 12.22
N GLY A 73 10.51 2.60 11.09
CA GLY A 73 11.80 2.07 10.62
C GLY A 73 12.06 0.57 10.87
N ILE A 74 13.10 0.28 11.67
CA ILE A 74 13.54 -1.09 11.99
C ILE A 74 12.42 -1.93 12.64
N ALA A 75 11.50 -1.30 13.38
CA ALA A 75 10.40 -2.00 14.04
C ALA A 75 9.34 -2.52 13.06
N GLY A 76 9.32 -2.04 11.81
CA GLY A 76 8.40 -2.50 10.76
C GLY A 76 8.45 -4.02 10.50
N ALA A 77 9.57 -4.69 10.76
CA ALA A 77 9.65 -6.16 10.67
C ALA A 77 8.67 -6.90 11.62
N TRP A 78 8.25 -6.25 12.71
CA TRP A 78 7.32 -6.79 13.71
C TRP A 78 6.04 -5.97 13.90
N ALA A 79 5.96 -4.76 13.35
CA ALA A 79 4.81 -3.85 13.50
C ALA A 79 4.11 -3.46 12.18
N THR A 80 4.74 -3.65 11.01
CA THR A 80 4.03 -3.53 9.73
C THR A 80 3.11 -4.74 9.60
N THR A 81 1.81 -4.55 9.84
CA THR A 81 0.81 -5.59 9.65
C THR A 81 0.06 -5.43 8.33
N GLN A 82 0.04 -4.24 7.72
CA GLN A 82 -0.53 -3.98 6.39
C GLN A 82 0.50 -3.34 5.45
N ASN A 83 0.27 -3.45 4.14
CA ASN A 83 1.01 -2.72 3.11
C ASN A 83 0.12 -1.74 2.31
N THR A 84 -1.08 -1.45 2.81
CA THR A 84 -2.10 -0.65 2.14
C THR A 84 -2.77 0.35 3.09
N THR A 85 -3.18 1.52 2.58
CA THR A 85 -3.84 2.60 3.35
C THR A 85 -5.30 2.25 3.63
N ILE A 86 -5.99 3.05 4.45
CA ILE A 86 -7.42 2.87 4.70
C ILE A 86 -8.22 3.01 3.41
N THR A 87 -8.00 4.05 2.60
CA THR A 87 -8.58 4.16 1.24
C THR A 87 -8.29 2.95 0.35
N GLU A 88 -7.05 2.43 0.31
CA GLU A 88 -6.72 1.23 -0.48
C GLU A 88 -7.42 -0.03 0.06
N GLN A 89 -7.49 -0.21 1.37
CA GLN A 89 -8.17 -1.32 2.05
C GLN A 89 -9.69 -1.31 1.79
N LEU A 90 -10.33 -0.15 1.93
CA LEU A 90 -11.76 0.01 1.65
C LEU A 90 -12.05 -0.25 0.17
N ASN A 91 -11.20 0.25 -0.74
CA ASN A 91 -11.37 0.02 -2.18
C ASN A 91 -11.12 -1.43 -2.61
N MET A 92 -10.23 -2.19 -1.95
CA MET A 92 -10.08 -3.64 -2.18
C MET A 92 -11.17 -4.51 -1.50
N GLY A 93 -12.02 -3.90 -0.66
CA GLY A 93 -13.21 -4.55 -0.09
C GLY A 93 -13.22 -4.77 1.42
N VAL A 94 -12.20 -4.33 2.16
CA VAL A 94 -12.20 -4.40 3.64
C VAL A 94 -13.38 -3.59 4.20
N ARG A 95 -14.07 -4.11 5.22
CA ARG A 95 -15.17 -3.41 5.92
C ARG A 95 -15.10 -3.52 7.45
N TYR A 96 -14.15 -4.26 8.01
CA TYR A 96 -13.80 -4.19 9.43
C TYR A 96 -12.38 -3.63 9.58
N LEU A 97 -12.22 -2.58 10.40
CA LEU A 97 -10.93 -1.95 10.67
C LEU A 97 -10.61 -2.07 12.16
N ASP A 98 -9.49 -2.71 12.52
CA ASP A 98 -8.97 -2.77 13.89
C ASP A 98 -8.02 -1.60 14.13
N LEU A 99 -8.59 -0.45 14.50
CA LEU A 99 -7.86 0.77 14.78
C LEU A 99 -7.29 0.71 16.21
N ARG A 100 -5.96 0.67 16.26
CA ARG A 100 -5.17 0.70 17.49
C ARG A 100 -4.68 2.13 17.73
N LEU A 101 -4.96 2.64 18.93
CA LEU A 101 -4.95 4.07 19.21
C LEU A 101 -4.09 4.42 20.42
N MET A 102 -3.47 5.59 20.32
CA MET A 102 -2.86 6.31 21.44
C MET A 102 -3.43 7.72 21.48
N ARG A 103 -3.63 8.24 22.69
CA ARG A 103 -3.92 9.66 22.90
C ARG A 103 -2.63 10.46 22.78
N ASP A 104 -2.62 11.46 21.93
CA ASP A 104 -1.50 12.37 21.72
C ASP A 104 -2.03 13.78 21.40
N THR A 105 -1.75 14.75 22.27
CA THR A 105 -2.18 16.14 22.09
C THR A 105 -1.37 16.92 21.05
N GLY A 106 -0.30 16.34 20.50
CA GLY A 106 0.47 16.89 19.38
C GLY A 106 -0.15 16.68 18.01
N VAL A 107 -1.30 15.99 17.90
CA VAL A 107 -1.96 15.71 16.63
C VAL A 107 -3.42 16.20 16.58
N ASN A 108 -3.93 16.37 15.36
CA ASN A 108 -5.32 16.77 15.10
C ASN A 108 -6.32 15.91 15.90
N TYR A 109 -7.10 16.59 16.74
CA TYR A 109 -8.12 16.00 17.62
C TYR A 109 -7.60 14.95 18.61
N ASN A 110 -6.36 15.10 19.10
CA ASN A 110 -5.79 14.39 20.24
C ASN A 110 -5.58 12.86 20.10
N VAL A 111 -5.75 12.25 18.91
CA VAL A 111 -5.70 10.78 18.74
C VAL A 111 -4.92 10.37 17.49
N ARG A 112 -3.85 9.57 17.68
CA ARG A 112 -3.05 8.96 16.61
C ARG A 112 -3.15 7.43 16.59
N LEU A 113 -2.83 6.86 15.44
CA LEU A 113 -2.78 5.42 15.21
C LEU A 113 -1.40 4.86 15.61
N VAL A 114 -1.39 3.69 16.24
CA VAL A 114 -0.19 3.02 16.77
C VAL A 114 -0.32 1.49 16.67
N HIS A 115 0.80 0.76 16.73
CA HIS A 115 0.85 -0.69 16.98
C HIS A 115 1.64 -0.93 18.26
N GLY A 116 0.97 -1.27 19.37
CA GLY A 116 1.57 -1.10 20.69
C GLY A 116 2.08 0.34 20.88
N SER A 117 3.37 0.50 21.17
CA SER A 117 4.03 1.81 21.31
C SER A 117 4.68 2.35 20.02
N ILE A 118 4.51 1.66 18.88
CA ILE A 118 5.09 2.03 17.58
C ILE A 118 4.07 2.88 16.82
N ASN A 119 4.50 3.96 16.18
CA ASN A 119 3.61 4.92 15.54
C ASN A 119 3.21 4.47 14.13
N CYS A 120 2.00 4.82 13.72
CA CYS A 120 1.56 4.75 12.33
C CYS A 120 1.66 6.14 11.69
N TYR A 121 2.07 6.19 10.41
CA TYR A 121 2.29 7.42 9.66
C TYR A 121 1.36 7.52 8.44
N ASN A 122 1.05 8.76 8.04
CA ASN A 122 0.39 9.05 6.78
C ASN A 122 1.43 9.03 5.63
N ALA A 123 0.97 9.13 4.39
CA ALA A 123 1.85 9.08 3.21
C ALA A 123 2.79 10.29 3.05
N SER A 124 2.72 11.27 3.96
CA SER A 124 3.53 12.49 3.98
C SER A 124 4.49 12.53 5.19
N GLY A 125 4.70 11.41 5.90
CA GLY A 125 5.60 11.35 7.07
C GLY A 125 5.03 11.99 8.36
N GLY A 126 3.79 12.50 8.33
CA GLY A 126 3.09 12.92 9.55
C GLY A 126 2.50 11.72 10.31
N TYR A 127 2.30 11.85 11.63
CA TYR A 127 1.56 10.84 12.39
C TYR A 127 0.16 10.67 11.80
N LEU A 128 -0.27 9.44 11.53
CA LEU A 128 -1.61 9.16 11.04
C LEU A 128 -2.61 9.35 12.17
N THR A 129 -3.52 10.32 12.00
CA THR A 129 -4.53 10.68 12.99
C THR A 129 -5.82 9.89 12.81
N LEU A 130 -6.58 9.73 13.89
CA LEU A 130 -7.93 9.15 13.81
C LEU A 130 -8.87 10.02 12.97
N TYR A 131 -8.61 11.34 12.92
CA TYR A 131 -9.36 12.26 12.07
C TYR A 131 -9.17 11.98 10.57
N GLU A 132 -7.93 11.84 10.10
CA GLU A 132 -7.65 11.47 8.71
C GLU A 132 -8.28 10.12 8.35
N VAL A 133 -8.10 9.11 9.21
CA VAL A 133 -8.71 7.78 9.02
C VAL A 133 -10.24 7.86 8.93
N PHE A 134 -10.87 8.72 9.72
CA PHE A 134 -12.32 8.93 9.67
C PHE A 134 -12.76 9.65 8.38
N GLU A 135 -12.08 10.71 7.94
CA GLU A 135 -12.42 11.39 6.68
C GLU A 135 -12.11 10.51 5.45
N ASP A 136 -11.12 9.62 5.49
CA ASP A 136 -10.90 8.54 4.50
C ASP A 136 -12.14 7.62 4.40
N ILE A 137 -12.66 7.16 5.56
CA ILE A 137 -13.85 6.30 5.62
C ILE A 137 -15.11 7.07 5.16
N TYR A 138 -15.30 8.34 5.55
CA TYR A 138 -16.44 9.14 5.09
C TYR A 138 -16.36 9.42 3.58
N SER A 139 -15.17 9.70 3.04
CA SER A 139 -14.94 9.88 1.61
C SER A 139 -15.33 8.62 0.83
N PHE A 140 -14.90 7.46 1.31
CA PHE A 140 -15.28 6.16 0.76
C PHE A 140 -16.80 5.91 0.84
N LEU A 141 -17.43 6.17 1.99
CA LEU A 141 -18.88 5.98 2.19
C LEU A 141 -19.74 6.95 1.37
N ASN A 142 -19.26 8.16 1.08
CA ASN A 142 -19.95 9.10 0.18
C ASN A 142 -19.91 8.63 -1.28
N GLN A 143 -18.78 8.06 -1.72
CA GLN A 143 -18.62 7.50 -3.06
C GLN A 143 -19.37 6.17 -3.22
N ASN A 144 -19.47 5.38 -2.14
CA ASN A 144 -20.09 4.07 -2.09
C ASN A 144 -21.18 4.03 -0.99
N PRO A 145 -22.30 4.79 -1.14
CA PRO A 145 -23.32 4.96 -0.10
C PRO A 145 -24.12 3.69 0.21
N THR A 146 -23.84 2.60 -0.49
CA THR A 146 -24.36 1.27 -0.20
C THR A 146 -23.61 0.54 0.91
N GLU A 147 -22.39 0.96 1.24
CA GLU A 147 -21.48 0.24 2.13
C GLU A 147 -21.63 0.66 3.59
N SER A 148 -21.06 -0.12 4.50
CA SER A 148 -20.93 0.20 5.92
C SER A 148 -19.61 -0.33 6.46
N VAL A 149 -18.95 0.41 7.35
CA VAL A 149 -17.62 0.05 7.88
C VAL A 149 -17.71 -0.15 9.39
N VAL A 150 -17.40 -1.35 9.88
CA VAL A 150 -17.24 -1.60 11.31
C VAL A 150 -15.86 -1.08 11.73
N VAL A 151 -15.85 -0.11 12.64
CA VAL A 151 -14.64 0.51 13.16
C VAL A 151 -14.42 0.01 14.59
N SER A 152 -13.51 -0.96 14.74
CA SER A 152 -13.01 -1.41 16.04
C SER A 152 -11.99 -0.40 16.55
N VAL A 153 -12.19 0.12 17.75
CA VAL A 153 -11.25 1.04 18.41
C VAL A 153 -10.72 0.45 19.72
N LYS A 154 -9.38 0.30 19.81
CA LYS A 154 -8.66 -0.19 20.99
C LYS A 154 -7.55 0.78 21.39
N MET A 155 -7.33 0.94 22.69
CA MET A 155 -6.12 1.59 23.21
C MET A 155 -4.95 0.61 23.20
N ASP A 156 -3.86 0.98 22.52
CA ASP A 156 -2.62 0.17 22.43
C ASP A 156 -1.43 0.83 23.15
N ALA A 157 -1.41 2.17 23.25
CA ALA A 157 -0.44 2.92 24.06
C ALA A 157 -1.05 4.21 24.66
N GLY A 158 -0.27 4.87 25.51
CA GLY A 158 -0.70 5.96 26.39
C GLY A 158 -1.14 5.48 27.77
N ASP A 159 -1.57 6.41 28.62
CA ASP A 159 -1.90 6.17 30.04
C ASP A 159 -3.39 6.46 30.39
N ASN A 160 -4.01 7.43 29.71
CA ASN A 160 -5.33 7.94 30.07
C ASN A 160 -6.45 7.49 29.11
N ILE A 161 -6.94 6.27 29.33
CA ILE A 161 -8.04 5.65 28.57
C ILE A 161 -9.35 6.45 28.59
N ASN A 162 -9.61 7.23 29.65
CA ASN A 162 -10.83 8.03 29.79
C ASN A 162 -10.78 9.28 28.90
N LEU A 163 -9.64 9.98 28.85
CA LEU A 163 -9.47 11.10 27.93
C LEU A 163 -9.39 10.62 26.47
N LEU A 164 -8.77 9.47 26.19
CA LEU A 164 -8.79 8.86 24.86
C LEU A 164 -10.23 8.58 24.40
N ALA A 165 -11.04 7.96 25.26
CA ALA A 165 -12.45 7.71 24.98
C ALA A 165 -13.25 9.02 24.79
N GLN A 166 -12.93 10.09 25.53
CA GLN A 166 -13.54 11.41 25.32
C GLN A 166 -13.17 12.00 23.95
N ASP A 167 -11.90 11.98 23.56
CA ASP A 167 -11.43 12.56 22.29
C ASP A 167 -11.94 11.77 21.07
N ILE A 168 -11.97 10.42 21.14
CA ILE A 168 -12.65 9.59 20.13
C ILE A 168 -14.13 9.95 20.04
N ASN A 169 -14.82 10.14 21.17
CA ASN A 169 -16.23 10.49 21.17
C ASN A 169 -16.47 11.89 20.56
N ASN A 170 -15.63 12.88 20.87
CA ASN A 170 -15.68 14.21 20.25
C ASN A 170 -15.58 14.09 18.71
N LEU A 171 -14.62 13.32 18.20
CA LEU A 171 -14.42 13.05 16.77
C LEU A 171 -15.64 12.43 16.10
N ILE A 172 -16.30 11.48 16.77
CA ILE A 172 -17.52 10.83 16.29
C ILE A 172 -18.69 11.83 16.23
N ASP A 173 -18.83 12.70 17.22
CA ASP A 173 -19.96 13.64 17.31
C ASP A 173 -19.90 14.76 16.26
N LEU A 174 -18.69 15.21 15.87
CA LEU A 174 -18.47 16.16 14.74
C LEU A 174 -19.08 15.70 13.41
N ARG A 175 -19.32 14.39 13.27
CA ARG A 175 -19.81 13.73 12.05
C ARG A 175 -20.90 12.69 12.36
N SER A 176 -21.63 12.86 13.47
CA SER A 176 -22.58 11.89 14.03
C SER A 176 -23.59 11.25 13.06
N ASN A 177 -23.98 11.93 11.98
CA ASN A 177 -24.81 11.34 10.91
C ASN A 177 -24.19 10.12 10.22
N TYR A 178 -22.86 10.06 10.13
CA TYR A 178 -22.09 8.93 9.60
C TYR A 178 -21.93 7.79 10.61
N TRP A 179 -22.47 7.89 11.83
CA TRP A 179 -22.17 6.92 12.89
C TRP A 179 -23.40 6.18 13.41
N TYR A 180 -23.23 4.86 13.57
CA TYR A 180 -24.09 4.02 14.39
C TYR A 180 -23.36 3.69 15.70
N THR A 181 -23.89 4.19 16.81
CA THR A 181 -23.28 4.10 18.16
C THR A 181 -24.16 3.36 19.16
N SER A 182 -25.16 2.59 18.71
CA SER A 182 -25.92 1.71 19.61
C SER A 182 -25.09 0.49 20.03
N GLY A 183 -25.39 -0.06 21.20
CA GLY A 183 -24.84 -1.35 21.65
C GLY A 183 -25.51 -2.58 21.02
N ASN A 184 -26.58 -2.39 20.25
CA ASN A 184 -27.31 -3.47 19.56
C ASN A 184 -26.72 -3.71 18.16
N THR A 185 -26.58 -4.97 17.75
CA THR A 185 -26.20 -5.34 16.37
C THR A 185 -27.19 -4.75 15.36
N PRO A 186 -26.76 -3.91 14.40
CA PRO A 186 -27.64 -3.35 13.38
C PRO A 186 -27.94 -4.35 12.26
N GLN A 187 -29.04 -4.10 11.54
CA GLN A 187 -29.23 -4.61 10.17
C GLN A 187 -28.58 -3.64 9.18
N LEU A 188 -27.98 -4.16 8.10
CA LEU A 188 -27.17 -3.41 7.13
C LEU A 188 -27.89 -2.17 6.58
N GLY A 189 -29.18 -2.28 6.25
CA GLY A 189 -29.98 -1.17 5.70
C GLY A 189 -30.03 0.08 6.60
N ASN A 190 -29.90 -0.08 7.92
CA ASN A 190 -29.90 1.03 8.87
C ASN A 190 -28.54 1.76 8.96
N VAL A 191 -27.47 1.15 8.42
CA VAL A 191 -26.07 1.57 8.56
C VAL A 191 -25.33 1.74 7.23
N ARG A 192 -26.02 1.63 6.09
CA ARG A 192 -25.47 2.05 4.80
C ARG A 192 -25.09 3.53 4.83
N GLY A 193 -23.95 3.87 4.23
CA GLY A 193 -23.35 5.20 4.30
C GLY A 193 -22.81 5.56 5.69
N LYS A 194 -22.65 4.58 6.61
CA LYS A 194 -22.21 4.82 7.99
C LYS A 194 -21.12 3.88 8.48
N CYS A 195 -20.28 4.44 9.34
CA CYS A 195 -19.44 3.73 10.28
C CYS A 195 -20.30 3.09 11.39
N VAL A 196 -19.93 1.90 11.83
CA VAL A 196 -20.51 1.21 12.99
C VAL A 196 -19.42 1.11 14.04
N LEU A 197 -19.59 1.85 15.14
CA LEU A 197 -18.61 1.86 16.23
C LEU A 197 -18.62 0.51 16.94
N ALA A 198 -17.46 -0.14 17.01
CA ALA A 198 -17.21 -1.27 17.89
C ALA A 198 -16.10 -0.90 18.87
N TYR A 199 -16.30 -1.13 20.17
CA TYR A 199 -15.32 -0.78 21.18
C TYR A 199 -14.55 -1.99 21.71
N ARG A 200 -13.23 -1.81 21.79
CA ARG A 200 -12.29 -2.52 22.68
C ARG A 200 -11.80 -1.59 23.80
N ILE A 201 -12.55 -0.50 24.05
CA ILE A 201 -12.41 0.49 25.13
C ILE A 201 -13.80 0.69 25.75
N SER A 202 -14.04 0.15 26.95
CA SER A 202 -15.33 0.26 27.67
C SER A 202 -15.76 1.70 27.95
N GLU A 203 -14.78 2.56 28.16
CA GLU A 203 -14.87 3.96 28.58
C GLU A 203 -15.52 4.86 27.50
N LEU A 204 -15.66 4.37 26.27
CA LEU A 204 -16.43 5.04 25.22
C LEU A 204 -17.93 5.13 25.54
N GLY A 205 -18.47 4.19 26.33
CA GLY A 205 -19.86 4.18 26.78
C GLY A 205 -20.93 3.98 25.69
N ARG A 206 -20.53 3.83 24.42
CA ARG A 206 -21.40 3.65 23.25
C ARG A 206 -20.71 2.84 22.15
N GLY A 207 -21.47 2.34 21.19
CA GLY A 207 -21.04 1.37 20.18
C GLY A 207 -21.23 -0.07 20.62
N LEU A 208 -20.92 -1.01 19.71
CA LEU A 208 -20.99 -2.45 19.94
C LEU A 208 -19.89 -2.89 20.91
N ASN A 209 -20.25 -3.68 21.92
CA ASN A 209 -19.27 -4.32 22.80
C ASN A 209 -18.58 -5.48 22.07
N LEU A 210 -17.40 -5.21 21.49
CA LEU A 210 -16.51 -6.24 20.96
C LEU A 210 -15.21 -6.26 21.77
N ASN A 211 -15.27 -6.14 23.10
CA ASN A 211 -14.09 -6.07 23.98
C ASN A 211 -13.70 -7.44 24.60
N TRP A 212 -12.44 -7.84 24.49
CA TRP A 212 -11.88 -9.07 25.07
C TRP A 212 -10.47 -8.87 25.63
N GLY A 213 -10.10 -9.67 26.64
CA GLY A 213 -8.75 -9.68 27.23
C GLY A 213 -7.75 -10.58 26.48
N ASP A 214 -6.46 -10.46 26.83
CA ASP A 214 -5.36 -11.23 26.20
C ASP A 214 -5.64 -12.73 26.16
N GLN A 215 -5.53 -13.34 24.98
CA GLN A 215 -5.68 -14.78 24.79
C GLN A 215 -4.34 -15.53 24.75
N GLY A 216 -3.18 -14.87 24.92
CA GLY A 216 -1.92 -15.57 25.15
C GLY A 216 -1.44 -16.43 23.96
N SER A 217 -0.80 -17.55 24.28
CA SER A 217 -0.03 -18.40 23.34
C SER A 217 -0.52 -19.85 23.25
N ASP A 218 -1.67 -20.19 23.81
CA ASP A 218 -2.23 -21.54 23.82
C ASP A 218 -3.77 -21.54 23.83
N GLY A 219 -4.40 -22.67 23.49
CA GLY A 219 -5.85 -22.81 23.37
C GLY A 219 -6.43 -22.39 22.01
N GLY A 220 -7.77 -22.41 21.90
CA GLY A 220 -8.54 -22.09 20.70
C GLY A 220 -9.37 -20.80 20.82
N ALA A 221 -10.44 -20.65 20.05
CA ALA A 221 -11.37 -19.51 20.20
C ALA A 221 -12.02 -19.45 21.60
N VAL A 222 -12.26 -18.23 22.09
CA VAL A 222 -12.96 -17.97 23.37
C VAL A 222 -14.38 -17.50 23.09
N ASP A 223 -15.34 -18.06 23.81
CA ASP A 223 -16.77 -17.77 23.65
C ASP A 223 -17.29 -16.90 24.80
N PHE A 224 -17.93 -15.78 24.45
CA PHE A 224 -18.52 -14.79 25.35
C PHE A 224 -20.05 -14.71 25.19
N GLY A 225 -20.67 -15.69 24.50
CA GLY A 225 -22.11 -15.83 24.28
C GLY A 225 -22.71 -14.89 23.24
N HIS A 226 -22.44 -13.59 23.35
CA HIS A 226 -22.81 -12.56 22.36
C HIS A 226 -21.76 -12.39 21.25
N MET A 227 -20.53 -12.82 21.52
CA MET A 227 -19.46 -12.94 20.54
C MET A 227 -18.56 -14.14 20.83
N LYS A 228 -17.84 -14.61 19.81
CA LYS A 228 -16.76 -15.60 19.90
C LYS A 228 -15.55 -15.05 19.17
N VAL A 229 -14.38 -15.10 19.82
CA VAL A 229 -13.17 -14.45 19.31
C VAL A 229 -11.98 -15.40 19.39
N GLN A 230 -11.24 -15.50 18.30
CA GLN A 230 -9.93 -16.13 18.25
C GLN A 230 -8.88 -15.04 18.04
N ASP A 231 -8.08 -14.77 19.06
CA ASP A 231 -7.01 -13.76 19.07
C ASP A 231 -5.75 -14.30 19.77
N ARG A 232 -5.30 -15.50 19.37
CA ARG A 232 -4.10 -16.16 19.90
C ARG A 232 -2.83 -15.64 19.19
N TYR A 233 -2.59 -14.33 19.21
CA TYR A 233 -1.54 -13.63 18.43
C TYR A 233 -0.08 -13.95 18.85
N LYS A 234 0.13 -14.72 19.94
CA LYS A 234 1.46 -15.22 20.38
C LYS A 234 1.76 -16.65 19.91
N MET A 235 0.87 -17.29 19.14
CA MET A 235 1.07 -18.66 18.66
C MET A 235 1.87 -18.70 17.36
N GLY A 236 2.85 -19.62 17.28
CA GLY A 236 3.54 -19.99 16.03
C GLY A 236 2.54 -20.30 14.91
N SER A 237 2.82 -19.83 13.69
CA SER A 237 1.86 -19.79 12.57
C SER A 237 1.16 -21.13 12.33
N ASP A 238 1.91 -22.22 12.16
CA ASP A 238 1.34 -23.56 11.91
C ASP A 238 0.44 -24.04 13.05
N THR A 239 0.86 -23.84 14.30
CA THR A 239 0.11 -24.20 15.50
C THR A 239 -1.13 -23.32 15.69
N LYS A 240 -1.05 -22.03 15.34
CA LYS A 240 -2.19 -21.10 15.35
C LYS A 240 -3.22 -21.54 14.30
N TRP A 241 -2.75 -21.90 13.12
CA TRP A 241 -3.59 -22.43 12.05
C TRP A 241 -4.33 -23.68 12.50
N SER A 242 -3.63 -24.70 12.99
CA SER A 242 -4.23 -25.99 13.36
C SER A 242 -5.14 -25.94 14.59
N ASN A 243 -4.79 -25.15 15.61
CA ASN A 243 -5.43 -25.24 16.94
C ASN A 243 -6.38 -24.09 17.25
N ALA A 244 -6.30 -22.97 16.52
CA ALA A 244 -7.07 -21.75 16.82
C ALA A 244 -7.87 -21.27 15.60
N VAL A 245 -7.22 -20.87 14.51
CA VAL A 245 -7.88 -20.29 13.32
C VAL A 245 -8.78 -21.31 12.64
N LYS A 246 -8.23 -22.46 12.21
CA LYS A 246 -8.98 -23.44 11.42
C LYS A 246 -10.18 -24.03 12.19
N PRO A 247 -10.07 -24.40 13.48
CA PRO A 247 -11.23 -24.88 14.24
C PRO A 247 -12.39 -23.88 14.28
N MET A 248 -12.11 -22.57 14.41
CA MET A 248 -13.16 -21.53 14.37
C MET A 248 -13.69 -21.29 12.95
N LEU A 249 -12.87 -21.44 11.90
CA LEU A 249 -13.35 -21.44 10.51
C LEU A 249 -14.21 -22.67 10.21
N ASP A 250 -13.93 -23.83 10.81
CA ASP A 250 -14.69 -25.07 10.62
C ASP A 250 -16.02 -25.08 11.38
N GLU A 251 -16.08 -24.47 12.57
CA GLU A 251 -17.28 -24.37 13.43
C GLU A 251 -18.48 -23.71 12.75
N LYS A 252 -19.71 -24.16 13.04
CA LYS A 252 -20.94 -23.51 12.56
C LYS A 252 -21.33 -22.34 13.47
N LYS A 253 -20.96 -21.13 13.05
CA LYS A 253 -21.39 -19.86 13.65
C LYS A 253 -22.93 -19.79 13.86
N PRO A 254 -23.40 -19.39 15.06
CA PRO A 254 -24.80 -19.01 15.29
C PRO A 254 -25.16 -17.64 14.69
N ASN A 255 -26.41 -17.48 14.25
CA ASN A 255 -26.92 -16.20 13.75
C ASN A 255 -26.93 -15.13 14.86
N GLY A 256 -26.66 -13.88 14.51
CA GLY A 256 -26.66 -12.72 15.42
C GLY A 256 -25.48 -12.61 16.40
N VAL A 257 -24.72 -13.70 16.60
CA VAL A 257 -23.50 -13.74 17.44
C VAL A 257 -22.32 -13.23 16.63
N TRP A 258 -21.53 -12.30 17.16
CA TRP A 258 -20.34 -11.79 16.48
C TRP A 258 -19.21 -12.82 16.49
N TYR A 259 -18.67 -13.17 15.33
CA TYR A 259 -17.48 -14.01 15.21
C TYR A 259 -16.32 -13.15 14.71
N ILE A 260 -15.17 -13.20 15.38
CA ILE A 260 -13.95 -12.46 14.97
C ILE A 260 -12.75 -13.41 15.03
N ASN A 261 -12.12 -13.66 13.88
CA ASN A 261 -11.03 -14.63 13.75
C ASN A 261 -9.77 -13.95 13.22
N PHE A 262 -8.80 -13.69 14.10
CA PHE A 262 -7.54 -13.05 13.75
C PHE A 262 -6.55 -14.07 13.20
N LEU A 263 -6.24 -13.98 11.91
CA LEU A 263 -5.19 -14.76 11.27
C LEU A 263 -3.80 -14.20 11.60
N SER A 264 -3.74 -12.91 11.95
CA SER A 264 -2.53 -12.20 12.36
C SER A 264 -1.76 -12.90 13.48
N THR A 265 -0.43 -12.94 13.42
CA THR A 265 0.37 -13.50 14.52
C THR A 265 1.83 -13.06 14.53
N THR A 266 2.35 -12.84 15.75
CA THR A 266 3.77 -12.64 16.02
C THR A 266 4.59 -13.92 15.89
N GLY A 267 3.92 -15.09 15.82
CA GLY A 267 4.56 -16.41 15.77
C GLY A 267 5.24 -16.83 17.09
N GLY A 268 5.24 -15.98 18.13
CA GLY A 268 5.95 -16.23 19.38
C GLY A 268 7.49 -16.19 19.27
N GLY A 269 8.03 -15.56 18.22
CA GLY A 269 9.48 -15.58 17.96
C GLY A 269 9.96 -14.57 16.92
N ILE A 270 11.25 -14.65 16.58
CA ILE A 270 12.00 -13.62 15.83
C ILE A 270 11.70 -13.54 14.32
N GLU A 271 10.85 -14.40 13.76
CA GLU A 271 10.62 -14.49 12.30
C GLU A 271 9.88 -13.28 11.70
N GLY A 272 9.34 -12.38 12.51
CA GLY A 272 8.63 -11.18 12.04
C GLY A 272 7.19 -11.42 11.61
N VAL A 273 6.43 -10.34 11.41
CA VAL A 273 5.01 -10.43 11.03
C VAL A 273 4.87 -10.84 9.57
N LYS A 274 5.61 -10.22 8.63
CA LYS A 274 5.47 -10.49 7.18
C LYS A 274 5.62 -11.98 6.80
N PRO A 275 6.58 -12.77 7.35
CA PRO A 275 6.64 -14.22 7.08
C PRO A 275 5.53 -15.03 7.76
N ASN A 276 5.12 -14.66 8.97
CA ASN A 276 3.98 -15.30 9.65
C ASN A 276 2.67 -15.04 8.89
N ALA A 277 2.39 -13.78 8.53
CA ALA A 277 1.29 -13.39 7.66
C ALA A 277 1.32 -14.13 6.32
N SER A 278 2.49 -14.28 5.70
CA SER A 278 2.66 -15.08 4.47
C SER A 278 2.25 -16.54 4.67
N ARG A 279 2.66 -17.21 5.75
CA ARG A 279 2.24 -18.59 6.06
C ARG A 279 0.74 -18.70 6.38
N MET A 280 0.20 -17.76 7.16
CA MET A 280 -1.20 -17.75 7.58
C MET A 280 -2.13 -17.45 6.40
N ASN A 281 -1.78 -16.46 5.57
CA ASN A 281 -2.49 -16.14 4.35
C ASN A 281 -2.34 -17.25 3.31
N SER A 282 -1.19 -17.91 3.18
CA SER A 282 -1.05 -19.10 2.32
C SER A 282 -1.97 -20.24 2.78
N SER A 283 -1.97 -20.55 4.07
CA SER A 283 -2.88 -21.54 4.66
C SER A 283 -4.36 -21.17 4.43
N PHE A 284 -4.72 -19.90 4.57
CA PHE A 284 -6.08 -19.42 4.32
C PHE A 284 -6.45 -19.32 2.82
N ARG A 285 -5.48 -19.10 1.92
CA ARG A 285 -5.65 -19.27 0.46
C ARG A 285 -6.02 -20.71 0.13
N THR A 286 -5.36 -21.70 0.76
CA THR A 286 -5.71 -23.13 0.63
C THR A 286 -7.06 -23.48 1.27
N TYR A 287 -7.50 -22.73 2.28
CA TYR A 287 -8.68 -23.09 3.07
C TYR A 287 -9.96 -22.98 2.26
N GLU A 288 -10.79 -24.02 2.31
CA GLU A 288 -12.04 -24.04 1.56
C GLU A 288 -13.12 -23.21 2.26
N MET A 289 -13.13 -21.89 1.99
CA MET A 289 -14.28 -21.05 2.30
C MET A 289 -15.48 -21.49 1.47
N MET A 290 -16.64 -21.61 2.11
CA MET A 290 -17.90 -21.88 1.45
C MET A 290 -18.72 -20.58 1.45
N ASN A 291 -19.07 -20.03 0.29
CA ASN A 291 -19.84 -18.77 0.23
C ASN A 291 -21.25 -18.88 0.85
N ASN A 292 -21.62 -20.12 1.15
CA ASN A 292 -22.86 -20.57 1.72
C ASN A 292 -22.86 -20.51 3.28
N LYS A 293 -21.73 -20.16 3.90
CA LYS A 293 -21.50 -20.14 5.35
C LYS A 293 -21.05 -18.74 5.81
N CYS A 294 -21.62 -18.26 6.90
CA CYS A 294 -21.12 -17.06 7.57
C CYS A 294 -19.91 -17.42 8.43
N TYR A 295 -18.77 -16.79 8.17
CA TYR A 295 -17.54 -16.92 8.97
C TYR A 295 -17.37 -15.79 9.99
N GLY A 296 -18.22 -14.75 9.94
CA GLY A 296 -18.04 -13.51 10.68
C GLY A 296 -16.88 -12.68 10.11
N ILE A 297 -16.23 -11.91 10.98
CA ILE A 297 -15.07 -11.08 10.63
C ILE A 297 -13.82 -11.95 10.57
N ILE A 298 -13.07 -11.87 9.47
CA ILE A 298 -11.77 -12.51 9.28
C ILE A 298 -10.71 -11.41 9.18
N CYS A 299 -9.90 -11.25 10.24
CA CYS A 299 -8.87 -10.19 10.30
C CYS A 299 -7.54 -10.71 9.74
N LEU A 300 -7.07 -10.07 8.67
CA LEU A 300 -5.81 -10.37 7.98
C LEU A 300 -4.68 -9.43 8.42
N ASP A 301 -3.46 -9.97 8.47
CA ASP A 301 -2.24 -9.18 8.20
C ASP A 301 -1.97 -9.25 6.69
N TYR A 302 -1.44 -8.20 6.08
CA TYR A 302 -1.13 -8.05 4.66
C TYR A 302 -2.32 -8.49 3.79
N ALA A 303 -3.43 -7.76 3.91
CA ALA A 303 -4.62 -8.01 3.12
C ALA A 303 -4.35 -7.81 1.62
N PHE A 304 -4.43 -8.90 0.86
CA PHE A 304 -4.39 -8.89 -0.60
C PHE A 304 -5.82 -8.90 -1.16
N GLU A 305 -6.04 -8.16 -2.25
CA GLU A 305 -7.37 -8.01 -2.87
C GLU A 305 -8.03 -9.35 -3.20
N ASP A 306 -7.27 -10.37 -3.59
CA ASP A 306 -7.82 -11.69 -3.93
C ASP A 306 -8.27 -12.50 -2.68
N ILE A 307 -7.61 -12.34 -1.54
CA ILE A 307 -8.08 -12.88 -0.25
C ILE A 307 -9.30 -12.08 0.24
N VAL A 308 -9.25 -10.75 0.18
CA VAL A 308 -10.37 -9.90 0.58
C VAL A 308 -11.61 -10.19 -0.29
N THR A 309 -11.41 -10.38 -1.59
CA THR A 309 -12.40 -10.85 -2.57
C THR A 309 -12.96 -12.22 -2.21
N LYS A 310 -12.11 -13.19 -1.85
CA LYS A 310 -12.53 -14.52 -1.39
C LYS A 310 -13.40 -14.43 -0.14
N ILE A 311 -13.09 -13.53 0.80
CA ILE A 311 -13.89 -13.32 2.02
C ILE A 311 -15.21 -12.63 1.69
N TYR A 312 -15.22 -11.49 0.98
CA TYR A 312 -16.48 -10.77 0.77
C TYR A 312 -17.42 -11.47 -0.22
N LYS A 313 -16.91 -12.23 -1.19
CA LYS A 313 -17.75 -13.10 -2.04
C LYS A 313 -18.37 -14.27 -1.26
N ALA A 314 -17.90 -14.55 -0.04
CA ALA A 314 -18.52 -15.54 0.84
C ALA A 314 -19.78 -15.04 1.59
N ASN A 315 -20.56 -14.15 0.97
CA ASN A 315 -21.79 -13.55 1.48
C ASN A 315 -23.06 -13.97 0.72
N ASP A 316 -23.00 -15.07 -0.03
CA ASP A 316 -24.17 -15.56 -0.78
C ASP A 316 -25.37 -15.84 0.16
N LEU A 317 -25.16 -16.12 1.47
CA LEU A 317 -26.21 -16.16 2.51
C LEU A 317 -27.05 -14.88 2.65
N VAL A 318 -26.42 -13.73 2.50
CA VAL A 318 -27.00 -12.42 2.82
C VAL A 318 -27.20 -11.56 1.57
N ALA A 319 -26.79 -12.02 0.39
CA ALA A 319 -27.00 -11.33 -0.89
C ALA A 319 -28.49 -10.97 -1.16
N LYS A 320 -28.74 -9.84 -1.85
CA LYS A 320 -30.07 -9.38 -2.29
C LYS A 320 -30.65 -10.37 -3.28
N ASP A 321 -29.87 -10.62 -4.32
CA ASP A 321 -30.11 -11.71 -5.24
C ASP A 321 -29.89 -13.02 -4.49
N GLN A 322 -30.91 -13.84 -4.51
CA GLN A 322 -30.99 -15.17 -3.92
C GLN A 322 -31.70 -16.04 -4.95
N PRO A 323 -31.41 -17.35 -5.03
CA PRO A 323 -32.33 -18.25 -5.69
C PRO A 323 -33.68 -18.14 -4.98
N ASN A 324 -34.69 -17.65 -5.70
CA ASN A 324 -36.05 -17.71 -5.27
C ASN A 324 -36.45 -19.20 -5.24
N LYS A 325 -36.50 -19.73 -4.02
CA LYS A 325 -36.91 -21.11 -3.72
C LYS A 325 -38.33 -21.46 -4.17
N GLU A 326 -39.12 -20.48 -4.62
CA GLU A 326 -40.45 -20.71 -5.19
C GLU A 326 -40.45 -20.70 -6.73
N ALA A 327 -39.34 -20.31 -7.36
CA ALA A 327 -39.18 -20.20 -8.81
C ALA A 327 -38.16 -21.21 -9.40
N GLY A 328 -37.62 -22.14 -8.61
CA GLY A 328 -36.73 -23.19 -9.12
C GLY A 328 -35.30 -22.75 -9.41
N GLN A 329 -34.79 -21.76 -8.66
CA GLN A 329 -33.40 -21.33 -8.80
C GLN A 329 -32.50 -22.16 -7.87
N TYR A 330 -31.31 -22.53 -8.35
CA TYR A 330 -30.35 -23.39 -7.64
C TYR A 330 -29.02 -22.67 -7.46
N TYR A 331 -28.46 -22.72 -6.25
CA TYR A 331 -27.06 -22.41 -6.02
C TYR A 331 -26.16 -23.39 -6.77
N TYR A 332 -25.02 -22.89 -7.22
CA TYR A 332 -23.87 -23.72 -7.55
C TYR A 332 -22.56 -23.13 -7.01
N ARG A 333 -21.52 -23.96 -6.96
CA ARG A 333 -20.12 -23.62 -6.76
C ARG A 333 -19.25 -24.59 -7.51
N LEU A 334 -18.55 -24.13 -8.55
CA LEU A 334 -17.49 -24.90 -9.18
C LEU A 334 -16.15 -24.53 -8.55
N ASN A 335 -15.56 -25.47 -7.82
CA ASN A 335 -14.18 -25.43 -7.35
C ASN A 335 -13.27 -26.14 -8.38
N MET A 336 -12.10 -25.59 -8.72
CA MET A 336 -11.14 -26.23 -9.64
C MET A 336 -9.74 -26.33 -9.05
N ASN A 337 -9.10 -27.49 -9.22
CA ASN A 337 -7.73 -27.79 -8.86
C ASN A 337 -7.03 -28.57 -10.00
N THR A 338 -5.78 -28.24 -10.30
CA THR A 338 -4.89 -29.07 -11.13
C THR A 338 -3.85 -29.71 -10.21
N TYR A 339 -3.58 -31.01 -10.38
CA TYR A 339 -2.53 -31.70 -9.61
C TYR A 339 -1.13 -31.47 -10.18
N ASP A 340 -1.08 -31.14 -11.47
CA ASP A 340 0.11 -31.17 -12.31
C ASP A 340 0.42 -29.78 -12.85
N ASP A 341 1.70 -29.57 -13.19
CA ASP A 341 2.20 -28.34 -13.78
C ASP A 341 1.53 -28.10 -15.15
N VAL A 342 0.62 -27.13 -15.26
CA VAL A 342 -0.11 -26.87 -16.53
C VAL A 342 0.91 -26.56 -17.63
N PRO A 343 1.11 -27.45 -18.61
CA PRO A 343 2.25 -27.36 -19.51
C PRO A 343 2.18 -26.12 -20.41
N SER A 344 3.35 -25.55 -20.73
CA SER A 344 3.48 -24.45 -21.70
C SER A 344 3.09 -24.84 -23.14
N SER A 345 2.71 -26.10 -23.37
CA SER A 345 2.12 -26.62 -24.61
C SER A 345 0.61 -26.36 -24.74
N TRP A 346 -0.07 -25.87 -23.69
CA TRP A 346 -1.50 -25.53 -23.71
C TRP A 346 -1.80 -24.24 -24.48
N GLN A 347 -2.85 -24.24 -25.31
CA GLN A 347 -3.29 -23.10 -26.11
C GLN A 347 -4.81 -22.90 -26.07
N GLY A 348 -5.22 -22.04 -25.14
CA GLY A 348 -6.60 -21.58 -24.96
C GLY A 348 -7.46 -22.55 -24.12
N VAL A 349 -8.29 -21.99 -23.22
CA VAL A 349 -9.10 -22.76 -22.26
C VAL A 349 -10.46 -22.07 -22.06
N SER A 350 -11.54 -22.83 -22.00
CA SER A 350 -12.87 -22.35 -21.58
C SER A 350 -13.63 -23.35 -20.72
N CYS A 351 -14.57 -22.86 -19.91
CA CYS A 351 -15.41 -23.63 -18.99
C CYS A 351 -16.88 -23.19 -19.09
N ARG A 352 -17.80 -24.15 -19.15
CA ARG A 352 -19.23 -23.91 -19.35
C ARG A 352 -20.07 -24.82 -18.46
N LEU A 353 -20.98 -24.20 -17.68
CA LEU A 353 -21.97 -24.90 -16.89
C LEU A 353 -23.26 -25.05 -17.69
N TYR A 354 -23.73 -26.28 -17.85
CA TYR A 354 -25.03 -26.62 -18.40
C TYR A 354 -26.02 -26.85 -17.27
N TYR A 355 -27.26 -26.41 -17.47
CA TYR A 355 -28.37 -26.56 -16.54
C TYR A 355 -29.67 -26.76 -17.31
N ARG A 356 -30.69 -27.34 -16.67
CA ARG A 356 -32.00 -27.57 -17.29
C ARG A 356 -33.10 -26.79 -16.58
N GLU A 357 -33.81 -25.99 -17.37
CA GLU A 357 -35.04 -25.28 -16.97
C GLU A 357 -36.07 -26.26 -16.38
N ASN A 358 -37.09 -25.77 -15.68
CA ASN A 358 -38.07 -26.62 -14.97
C ASN A 358 -37.38 -27.69 -14.11
N ASN A 359 -36.32 -27.24 -13.43
CA ASN A 359 -35.60 -27.91 -12.35
C ASN A 359 -35.03 -29.29 -12.72
N GLY A 360 -34.59 -29.43 -13.97
CA GLY A 360 -33.99 -30.65 -14.51
C GLY A 360 -34.70 -31.19 -15.76
N THR A 361 -35.98 -30.86 -15.97
CA THR A 361 -36.81 -31.53 -17.00
C THR A 361 -37.00 -30.76 -18.31
N GLY A 362 -36.75 -29.45 -18.30
CA GLY A 362 -36.95 -28.55 -19.43
C GLY A 362 -35.76 -28.53 -20.40
N GLN A 363 -35.66 -27.44 -21.18
CA GLN A 363 -34.58 -27.29 -22.14
C GLN A 363 -33.23 -27.16 -21.42
N GLU A 364 -32.20 -27.82 -21.97
CA GLU A 364 -30.82 -27.63 -21.54
C GLU A 364 -30.30 -26.28 -22.04
N ARG A 365 -29.95 -25.41 -21.08
CA ARG A 365 -29.29 -24.13 -21.25
C ARG A 365 -27.83 -24.26 -20.85
N SER A 366 -27.04 -23.23 -21.12
CA SER A 366 -25.67 -23.14 -20.64
C SER A 366 -25.28 -21.72 -20.28
N VAL A 367 -24.58 -21.53 -19.16
CA VAL A 367 -23.85 -20.32 -18.84
C VAL A 367 -22.35 -20.58 -19.02
N LEU A 368 -21.66 -19.65 -19.68
CA LEU A 368 -20.21 -19.68 -19.84
C LEU A 368 -19.60 -19.18 -18.51
N LEU A 369 -18.74 -19.98 -17.87
CA LEU A 369 -18.12 -19.62 -16.59
C LEU A 369 -16.80 -18.86 -16.80
N PHE A 370 -16.04 -19.19 -17.84
CA PHE A 370 -14.94 -18.36 -18.36
C PHE A 370 -14.54 -18.81 -19.77
N ASP A 371 -13.87 -17.92 -20.51
CA ASP A 371 -13.31 -18.18 -21.84
C ASP A 371 -12.01 -17.38 -22.03
N GLN A 372 -10.93 -18.10 -22.36
CA GLN A 372 -9.59 -17.58 -22.65
C GLN A 372 -9.12 -18.22 -23.96
N THR A 373 -9.84 -17.98 -25.05
CA THR A 373 -9.59 -18.61 -26.37
C THR A 373 -8.34 -18.08 -27.08
N ASP A 374 -7.93 -16.83 -26.83
CA ASP A 374 -6.74 -16.22 -27.43
C ASP A 374 -5.44 -16.62 -26.70
N LYS A 375 -4.84 -17.73 -27.16
CA LYS A 375 -3.44 -18.14 -26.91
C LYS A 375 -2.94 -18.00 -25.47
N TYR A 376 -3.29 -18.98 -24.63
CA TYR A 376 -2.76 -19.15 -23.27
C TYR A 376 -1.21 -19.09 -23.23
N ASN A 377 -0.66 -18.13 -22.47
CA ASN A 377 0.79 -17.86 -22.38
C ASN A 377 1.42 -18.41 -21.09
N GLY A 378 0.92 -19.52 -20.52
CA GLY A 378 1.59 -20.24 -19.42
C GLY A 378 1.45 -19.68 -18.01
N TYR A 379 0.86 -18.48 -17.83
CA TYR A 379 0.61 -17.87 -16.51
C TYR A 379 -0.90 -17.72 -16.27
N ALA A 380 -1.50 -18.57 -15.41
CA ALA A 380 -2.74 -18.32 -14.63
C ALA A 380 -3.23 -19.56 -13.85
N PHE A 381 -3.08 -20.78 -14.41
CA PHE A 381 -3.31 -22.02 -13.66
C PHE A 381 -1.99 -22.53 -13.11
N VAL A 382 -1.51 -21.87 -12.05
CA VAL A 382 -0.15 -22.07 -11.59
C VAL A 382 -0.07 -22.16 -10.07
N CYS A 383 0.78 -23.09 -9.62
CA CYS A 383 1.03 -23.40 -8.23
C CYS A 383 1.24 -22.13 -7.37
N ALA A 384 0.82 -22.07 -6.11
CA ALA A 384 0.28 -23.16 -5.29
C ALA A 384 -1.12 -22.87 -4.73
N VAL A 385 -1.98 -23.89 -4.78
CA VAL A 385 -3.23 -24.03 -3.99
C VAL A 385 -4.22 -22.85 -4.07
N THR A 386 -4.28 -22.18 -5.22
CA THR A 386 -5.34 -21.22 -5.56
C THR A 386 -6.56 -21.95 -6.11
N ASN A 387 -7.45 -22.37 -5.19
CA ASN A 387 -8.78 -22.86 -5.53
C ASN A 387 -9.53 -21.81 -6.38
N ASN A 388 -9.75 -22.07 -7.67
CA ASN A 388 -10.62 -21.23 -8.49
C ASN A 388 -12.09 -21.59 -8.19
N ASP A 389 -12.74 -20.76 -7.37
CA ASP A 389 -14.11 -20.94 -6.87
C ASP A 389 -15.13 -20.03 -7.59
N PHE A 390 -15.98 -20.64 -8.42
CA PHE A 390 -17.06 -19.97 -9.15
C PHE A 390 -18.41 -20.34 -8.53
N THR A 391 -18.93 -19.55 -7.58
CA THR A 391 -20.31 -19.72 -7.08
C THR A 391 -21.33 -19.08 -8.03
N GLY A 392 -22.63 -19.25 -7.75
CA GLY A 392 -23.71 -18.53 -8.43
C GLY A 392 -25.08 -19.16 -8.28
N TYR A 393 -26.08 -18.69 -9.05
CA TYR A 393 -27.33 -19.44 -9.28
C TYR A 393 -27.65 -19.63 -10.76
N VAL A 394 -28.47 -20.65 -11.04
CA VAL A 394 -29.07 -20.91 -12.36
C VAL A 394 -30.59 -21.09 -12.26
N ASN A 395 -31.30 -20.71 -13.33
CA ASN A 395 -32.76 -20.83 -13.45
C ASN A 395 -33.16 -22.25 -13.88
N GLY A 396 -32.90 -23.22 -12.99
CA GLY A 396 -33.05 -24.64 -13.24
C GLY A 396 -31.86 -25.44 -12.72
N PHE A 397 -31.95 -26.76 -12.76
CA PHE A 397 -30.97 -27.62 -12.08
C PHE A 397 -29.67 -27.78 -12.90
N PRO A 398 -28.47 -27.62 -12.30
CA PRO A 398 -27.18 -27.93 -12.94
C PRO A 398 -27.10 -29.37 -13.47
N THR A 399 -26.50 -29.60 -14.65
CA THR A 399 -26.46 -30.95 -15.26
C THR A 399 -25.13 -31.40 -15.83
N ARG A 400 -24.22 -30.49 -16.19
CA ARG A 400 -22.88 -30.81 -16.70
C ARG A 400 -21.94 -29.62 -16.56
N VAL A 401 -20.68 -29.86 -16.21
CA VAL A 401 -19.58 -28.92 -16.48
C VAL A 401 -18.80 -29.43 -17.67
N GLU A 402 -18.51 -28.56 -18.63
CA GLU A 402 -17.70 -28.84 -19.80
C GLU A 402 -16.49 -27.93 -19.84
N PHE A 403 -15.31 -28.52 -20.02
CA PHE A 403 -14.04 -27.86 -20.24
C PHE A 403 -13.57 -28.13 -21.67
N SER A 404 -13.04 -27.11 -22.34
CA SER A 404 -12.41 -27.27 -23.66
C SER A 404 -11.04 -26.60 -23.69
N TYR A 405 -10.05 -27.31 -24.23
CA TYR A 405 -8.67 -26.84 -24.38
C TYR A 405 -8.01 -27.45 -25.63
N ASN A 406 -6.85 -26.90 -26.01
CA ASN A 406 -5.96 -27.46 -27.03
C ASN A 406 -4.54 -27.57 -26.46
N TRP A 407 -3.76 -28.55 -26.91
CA TRP A 407 -2.32 -28.67 -26.60
C TRP A 407 -1.50 -29.13 -27.80
N THR A 408 -0.17 -29.07 -27.72
CA THR A 408 0.75 -29.49 -28.81
C THR A 408 1.58 -30.75 -28.56
N ASN A 409 1.62 -31.24 -27.31
CA ASN A 409 2.57 -32.27 -26.86
C ASN A 409 1.85 -33.54 -26.37
N SER A 410 2.62 -34.61 -26.09
CA SER A 410 2.13 -35.87 -25.52
C SER A 410 2.23 -35.90 -23.99
N ASP A 411 1.88 -34.79 -23.34
CA ASP A 411 1.92 -34.63 -21.89
C ASP A 411 0.57 -35.05 -21.30
N GLY A 412 0.55 -35.80 -20.18
CA GLY A 412 -0.68 -36.13 -19.46
C GLY A 412 -1.05 -35.02 -18.46
N VAL A 413 -2.34 -34.78 -18.23
CA VAL A 413 -2.80 -33.75 -17.27
C VAL A 413 -3.98 -34.24 -16.42
N GLY A 414 -3.90 -33.99 -15.11
CA GLY A 414 -4.94 -34.27 -14.12
C GLY A 414 -5.71 -33.03 -13.68
N VAL A 415 -7.04 -33.04 -13.81
CA VAL A 415 -7.94 -31.97 -13.34
C VAL A 415 -8.98 -32.54 -12.37
N ASP A 416 -9.01 -32.01 -11.14
CA ASP A 416 -10.02 -32.27 -10.12
C ASP A 416 -10.89 -31.04 -9.94
N TYR A 417 -12.18 -31.19 -10.19
CA TYR A 417 -13.14 -30.10 -10.00
C TYR A 417 -14.39 -30.59 -9.27
N ARG A 418 -14.97 -29.70 -8.47
CA ARG A 418 -16.11 -30.02 -7.61
C ARG A 418 -17.21 -29.01 -7.84
N LEU A 419 -18.29 -29.45 -8.48
CA LEU A 419 -19.51 -28.66 -8.61
C LEU A 419 -20.40 -28.98 -7.40
N TYR A 420 -20.37 -28.14 -6.38
CA TYR A 420 -21.43 -28.13 -5.38
C TYR A 420 -22.69 -27.52 -6.03
N SER A 421 -23.85 -28.11 -5.76
CA SER A 421 -25.16 -27.71 -6.28
C SER A 421 -26.13 -27.74 -5.11
N SER A 422 -26.85 -26.65 -4.83
CA SER A 422 -27.73 -26.57 -3.66
C SER A 422 -28.81 -25.50 -3.81
N LYS A 423 -29.51 -25.09 -2.72
CA LYS A 423 -30.74 -24.29 -2.83
C LYS A 423 -30.94 -23.30 -1.69
N GLY A 424 -30.82 -23.76 -0.45
CA GLY A 424 -30.40 -22.92 0.65
C GLY A 424 -28.86 -22.92 0.70
N PRO A 425 -28.23 -21.86 1.20
CA PRO A 425 -26.78 -21.86 1.39
C PRO A 425 -26.33 -22.75 2.56
N GLN A 426 -27.24 -23.35 3.34
CA GLN A 426 -26.86 -24.32 4.37
C GLN A 426 -26.86 -25.76 3.86
N ASP A 427 -27.12 -25.93 2.57
CA ASP A 427 -27.25 -27.21 1.90
C ASP A 427 -26.03 -27.51 1.02
N THR A 428 -25.62 -28.78 1.01
CA THR A 428 -24.56 -29.29 0.13
C THR A 428 -25.00 -30.58 -0.56
N LEU A 429 -24.91 -30.57 -1.89
CA LEU A 429 -24.78 -31.73 -2.75
C LEU A 429 -23.51 -31.45 -3.57
N THR A 430 -22.57 -32.40 -3.61
CA THR A 430 -21.26 -32.20 -4.23
C THR A 430 -21.05 -33.19 -5.37
N LEU A 431 -20.99 -32.69 -6.60
CA LEU A 431 -20.34 -33.42 -7.68
C LEU A 431 -18.82 -33.33 -7.49
N VAL A 432 -18.11 -34.44 -7.63
CA VAL A 432 -16.64 -34.49 -7.67
C VAL A 432 -16.22 -35.17 -8.96
N GLY A 433 -15.60 -34.41 -9.85
CA GLY A 433 -15.03 -34.86 -11.11
C GLY A 433 -13.51 -34.77 -11.07
N ASN A 434 -12.85 -35.81 -10.56
CA ASN A 434 -11.44 -36.04 -10.87
C ASN A 434 -11.35 -36.84 -12.17
N THR A 435 -10.70 -36.29 -13.20
CA THR A 435 -10.34 -37.06 -14.40
C THR A 435 -9.03 -36.56 -14.97
N THR A 436 -8.09 -37.49 -15.05
CA THR A 436 -6.82 -37.36 -15.77
C THR A 436 -7.00 -37.83 -17.20
N VAL A 437 -6.34 -37.19 -18.16
CA VAL A 437 -6.52 -37.45 -19.60
C VAL A 437 -5.17 -37.72 -20.27
N ALA A 438 -4.70 -38.96 -20.20
CA ALA A 438 -3.47 -39.39 -20.86
C ALA A 438 -3.71 -39.78 -22.34
N VAL A 439 -3.32 -38.91 -23.29
CA VAL A 439 -3.44 -39.17 -24.74
C VAL A 439 -2.09 -39.53 -25.36
N ASN A 440 -1.94 -40.80 -25.75
CA ASN A 440 -0.71 -41.30 -26.37
C ASN A 440 -0.62 -40.98 -27.87
N GLY A 441 -0.34 -39.72 -28.21
CA GLY A 441 0.07 -39.32 -29.57
C GLY A 441 -0.07 -37.82 -29.86
N PRO A 442 0.74 -37.26 -30.79
CA PRO A 442 0.61 -35.86 -31.19
C PRO A 442 -0.59 -35.67 -32.12
N VAL A 443 -1.62 -34.96 -31.65
CA VAL A 443 -2.83 -34.68 -32.44
C VAL A 443 -3.27 -33.23 -32.24
N ASN A 444 -3.39 -32.47 -33.33
CA ASN A 444 -4.03 -31.16 -33.33
C ASN A 444 -5.56 -31.33 -33.26
N THR A 445 -6.08 -31.65 -32.08
CA THR A 445 -7.52 -31.80 -31.81
C THR A 445 -7.91 -31.06 -30.55
N THR A 446 -8.89 -30.16 -30.67
CA THR A 446 -9.62 -29.62 -29.53
C THR A 446 -10.22 -30.77 -28.73
N THR A 447 -9.85 -30.86 -27.45
CA THR A 447 -10.24 -31.96 -26.58
C THR A 447 -11.18 -31.40 -25.52
N SER A 448 -12.47 -31.72 -25.64
CA SER A 448 -13.48 -31.31 -24.67
C SER A 448 -13.71 -32.43 -23.67
N PHE A 449 -13.57 -32.15 -22.38
CA PHE A 449 -13.91 -33.07 -21.30
C PHE A 449 -15.10 -32.55 -20.50
N SER A 450 -15.97 -33.45 -20.07
CA SER A 450 -17.12 -33.09 -19.24
C SER A 450 -17.49 -34.18 -18.24
N THR A 451 -17.87 -33.77 -17.04
CA THR A 451 -18.64 -34.60 -16.11
C THR A 451 -20.05 -34.06 -16.03
N TYR A 452 -20.99 -35.01 -16.00
CA TYR A 452 -22.40 -34.77 -15.82
C TYR A 452 -22.70 -34.85 -14.32
N GLU A 453 -23.70 -34.10 -13.84
CA GLU A 453 -24.21 -34.34 -12.49
C GLU A 453 -24.70 -35.78 -12.38
N SER A 454 -24.15 -36.54 -11.44
CA SER A 454 -24.49 -37.95 -11.21
C SER A 454 -25.86 -38.13 -10.54
N THR A 455 -26.48 -37.04 -10.08
CA THR A 455 -27.80 -37.02 -9.46
C THR A 455 -28.58 -35.78 -9.86
N TYR A 456 -29.68 -35.96 -10.59
CA TYR A 456 -30.83 -35.03 -10.56
C TYR A 456 -31.24 -34.73 -9.11
N PRO A 457 -31.92 -33.61 -8.82
CA PRO A 457 -32.18 -33.20 -7.46
C PRO A 457 -32.97 -34.30 -6.75
N VAL A 458 -32.36 -34.82 -5.69
CA VAL A 458 -33.08 -35.60 -4.68
C VAL A 458 -34.18 -34.69 -4.16
N ILE A 459 -35.35 -35.22 -3.84
CA ILE A 459 -36.47 -34.40 -3.37
C ILE A 459 -36.59 -34.47 -1.83
N GLN A 460 -37.44 -33.68 -1.15
CA GLN A 460 -37.66 -33.80 0.32
C GLN A 460 -39.10 -34.11 0.70
N SER A 461 -40.06 -33.50 0.03
CA SER A 461 -41.48 -33.60 0.35
C SER A 461 -42.35 -33.13 -0.80
N VAL A 462 -43.66 -33.17 -0.59
CA VAL A 462 -44.68 -32.60 -1.46
C VAL A 462 -45.76 -32.04 -0.54
N ALA A 463 -46.53 -31.06 -0.96
CA ALA A 463 -47.73 -30.65 -0.22
C ALA A 463 -48.90 -30.40 -1.18
N PHE A 464 -50.11 -30.69 -0.71
CA PHE A 464 -51.31 -30.20 -1.38
C PHE A 464 -51.44 -28.69 -1.20
N ALA A 465 -52.00 -27.99 -2.18
CA ALA A 465 -52.32 -26.57 -2.07
C ALA A 465 -53.51 -26.30 -1.11
N ASP A 466 -54.28 -27.34 -0.80
CA ASP A 466 -55.32 -27.39 0.22
C ASP A 466 -55.24 -28.77 0.91
N GLU A 467 -55.19 -28.81 2.24
CA GLU A 467 -55.00 -30.05 3.02
C GLU A 467 -56.32 -30.71 3.52
N SER A 468 -57.50 -30.17 3.20
CA SER A 468 -58.80 -30.68 3.72
C SER A 468 -59.26 -32.05 3.17
N ASP A 469 -60.04 -32.83 3.93
CA ASP A 469 -60.48 -34.19 3.52
C ASP A 469 -61.45 -34.23 2.31
N LEU A 470 -61.51 -35.35 1.59
CA LEU A 470 -62.33 -35.53 0.38
C LEU A 470 -63.01 -36.92 0.30
N ASN A 471 -64.20 -37.01 -0.30
CA ASN A 471 -64.99 -38.24 -0.43
C ASN A 471 -65.31 -38.58 -1.91
N VAL A 472 -65.28 -39.88 -2.28
CA VAL A 472 -65.36 -40.37 -3.68
C VAL A 472 -66.15 -41.70 -3.80
N SER A 473 -66.35 -42.22 -5.02
CA SER A 473 -67.08 -43.49 -5.28
C SER A 473 -66.53 -44.29 -6.48
N VAL A 474 -66.76 -45.61 -6.50
CA VAL A 474 -66.04 -46.59 -7.34
C VAL A 474 -66.94 -47.29 -8.39
N PRO A 475 -66.44 -47.56 -9.62
CA PRO A 475 -67.12 -48.42 -10.60
C PRO A 475 -67.18 -49.92 -10.24
N GLY A 476 -68.14 -50.64 -10.83
CA GLY A 476 -68.32 -52.08 -10.63
C GLY A 476 -67.26 -52.94 -11.33
N VAL A 477 -67.12 -54.20 -10.89
CA VAL A 477 -66.02 -55.15 -11.20
C VAL A 477 -65.71 -55.38 -12.68
N ASP A 478 -66.66 -55.11 -13.57
CA ASP A 478 -66.54 -55.33 -15.01
C ASP A 478 -66.47 -54.00 -15.82
N SER A 479 -66.59 -52.83 -15.17
CA SER A 479 -66.73 -51.51 -15.80
C SER A 479 -65.42 -50.89 -16.31
N GLU A 480 -65.31 -50.64 -17.61
CA GLU A 480 -64.20 -49.88 -18.19
C GLU A 480 -64.33 -48.34 -17.99
N ASN A 481 -65.45 -47.84 -17.44
CA ASN A 481 -65.61 -46.41 -17.10
C ASN A 481 -64.82 -46.02 -15.86
N VAL A 482 -64.32 -44.78 -15.82
CA VAL A 482 -63.43 -44.25 -14.79
C VAL A 482 -63.95 -42.92 -14.23
N HIS A 483 -64.00 -42.76 -12.91
CA HIS A 483 -64.31 -41.46 -12.25
C HIS A 483 -63.03 -40.62 -12.07
N GLN A 484 -63.15 -39.28 -12.06
CA GLN A 484 -62.00 -38.37 -12.04
C GLN A 484 -62.18 -37.19 -11.06
N TYR A 485 -61.19 -36.98 -10.18
CA TYR A 485 -61.10 -35.79 -9.30
C TYR A 485 -59.72 -35.12 -9.46
N THR A 486 -59.69 -33.80 -9.68
CA THR A 486 -58.43 -33.05 -9.90
C THR A 486 -57.95 -32.40 -8.62
N MET A 487 -56.72 -32.66 -8.23
CA MET A 487 -56.06 -32.10 -7.05
C MET A 487 -55.02 -31.04 -7.46
N GLN A 488 -54.63 -30.16 -6.55
CA GLN A 488 -53.51 -29.22 -6.75
C GLN A 488 -52.45 -29.46 -5.68
N TYR A 489 -51.19 -29.53 -6.10
CA TYR A 489 -50.05 -29.80 -5.22
C TYR A 489 -48.73 -29.32 -5.81
N THR A 490 -47.79 -29.06 -4.91
CA THR A 490 -46.46 -28.53 -5.19
C THR A 490 -45.42 -29.47 -4.61
N ILE A 491 -44.40 -29.77 -5.40
CA ILE A 491 -43.28 -30.65 -5.02
C ILE A 491 -42.18 -29.80 -4.38
N TYR A 492 -41.56 -30.30 -3.31
CA TYR A 492 -40.46 -29.62 -2.62
C TYR A 492 -39.23 -30.51 -2.60
N ASP A 493 -38.19 -30.13 -3.33
CA ASP A 493 -36.98 -30.94 -3.46
C ASP A 493 -36.13 -30.99 -2.16
N GLN A 494 -34.96 -31.68 -2.10
CA GLN A 494 -34.28 -32.13 -0.85
C GLN A 494 -33.95 -31.05 0.22
N TYR A 495 -34.20 -29.77 -0.09
CA TYR A 495 -33.92 -28.60 0.73
C TYR A 495 -35.14 -27.64 0.82
N GLY A 496 -36.36 -28.10 0.52
CA GLY A 496 -37.61 -27.34 0.71
C GLY A 496 -37.96 -26.33 -0.38
N VAL A 497 -37.51 -26.54 -1.62
CA VAL A 497 -37.66 -25.60 -2.76
C VAL A 497 -38.68 -26.13 -3.77
N LYS A 498 -39.57 -25.26 -4.28
CA LYS A 498 -40.64 -25.63 -5.23
C LYS A 498 -40.02 -26.20 -6.50
N TRP A 499 -40.09 -27.51 -6.65
CA TRP A 499 -39.50 -28.22 -7.76
C TRP A 499 -40.38 -28.09 -9.01
N GLN A 500 -41.63 -28.54 -8.92
CA GLN A 500 -42.64 -28.41 -9.97
C GLN A 500 -44.05 -28.41 -9.35
N GLU A 501 -45.01 -27.89 -10.11
CA GLU A 501 -46.43 -27.94 -9.77
C GLU A 501 -47.12 -29.06 -10.56
N ASN A 502 -48.05 -29.77 -9.92
CA ASN A 502 -48.95 -30.76 -10.54
C ASN A 502 -48.30 -31.96 -11.29
N SER A 503 -46.97 -32.07 -11.34
CA SER A 503 -46.25 -33.16 -12.05
C SER A 503 -45.92 -34.39 -11.20
N ALA A 504 -46.16 -34.33 -9.88
CA ALA A 504 -46.14 -35.51 -9.03
C ALA A 504 -47.25 -36.48 -9.46
N THR A 505 -47.17 -37.74 -9.03
CA THR A 505 -48.29 -38.68 -9.11
C THR A 505 -49.07 -38.66 -7.81
N LEU A 506 -50.40 -38.61 -7.89
CA LEU A 506 -51.19 -38.98 -6.71
C LEU A 506 -50.97 -40.47 -6.40
N GLU A 507 -50.92 -40.82 -5.12
CA GLU A 507 -50.76 -42.21 -4.65
C GLU A 507 -51.53 -42.46 -3.35
N ALA A 508 -52.01 -43.69 -3.18
CA ALA A 508 -52.68 -44.20 -1.98
C ALA A 508 -51.68 -44.73 -0.93
N ASP A 509 -51.91 -44.55 0.38
CA ASP A 509 -51.09 -45.19 1.44
C ASP A 509 -51.10 -46.71 1.30
N VAL A 510 -52.31 -47.26 1.19
CA VAL A 510 -52.53 -48.61 0.72
C VAL A 510 -53.04 -48.51 -0.71
N ASN A 511 -52.23 -48.95 -1.67
CA ASN A 511 -52.64 -49.18 -3.05
C ASN A 511 -53.75 -50.23 -3.07
N TYR A 512 -54.98 -49.77 -2.89
CA TYR A 512 -56.13 -50.53 -3.29
C TYR A 512 -56.07 -50.68 -4.81
N PRO A 513 -56.29 -51.90 -5.33
CA PRO A 513 -56.39 -52.18 -6.77
C PRO A 513 -57.26 -51.15 -7.50
N GLY A 514 -57.15 -50.97 -8.83
CA GLY A 514 -57.98 -50.06 -9.65
C GLY A 514 -58.26 -48.63 -9.15
N ILE A 515 -57.56 -48.18 -8.10
CA ILE A 515 -57.37 -46.78 -7.78
C ILE A 515 -56.15 -46.39 -8.58
N SER A 516 -56.44 -45.91 -9.79
CA SER A 516 -55.43 -45.44 -10.72
C SER A 516 -55.23 -43.94 -10.51
N PHE A 517 -54.14 -43.40 -11.05
CA PHE A 517 -53.86 -41.97 -10.97
C PHE A 517 -53.26 -41.51 -12.30
N SER A 518 -53.64 -40.32 -12.77
CA SER A 518 -53.18 -39.77 -14.05
C SER A 518 -52.72 -38.33 -13.84
N GLY A 519 -51.43 -38.19 -13.49
CA GLY A 519 -50.89 -36.94 -12.95
C GLY A 519 -51.69 -36.51 -11.72
N ASN A 520 -52.18 -35.27 -11.75
CA ASN A 520 -52.98 -34.68 -10.67
C ASN A 520 -54.46 -35.10 -10.60
N ARG A 521 -54.80 -36.23 -11.22
CA ARG A 521 -56.17 -36.77 -11.23
C ARG A 521 -56.22 -38.11 -10.51
N LEU A 522 -57.01 -38.19 -9.44
CA LEU A 522 -57.46 -39.44 -8.85
C LEU A 522 -58.43 -40.10 -9.83
N LEU A 523 -58.06 -41.29 -10.31
CA LEU A 523 -58.85 -42.14 -11.18
C LEU A 523 -59.35 -43.36 -10.40
N ILE A 524 -60.57 -43.80 -10.70
CA ILE A 524 -61.19 -44.91 -9.99
C ILE A 524 -61.88 -45.81 -11.02
N ASP A 525 -61.40 -47.05 -11.13
CA ASP A 525 -61.78 -48.06 -12.11
C ASP A 525 -62.18 -49.41 -11.46
N ARG A 526 -62.62 -50.37 -12.28
CA ARG A 526 -63.17 -51.65 -11.82
C ARG A 526 -62.22 -52.55 -11.02
N TYR A 527 -60.90 -52.42 -11.16
CA TYR A 527 -59.99 -53.30 -10.41
C TYR A 527 -60.01 -52.98 -8.92
N ALA A 528 -60.53 -51.80 -8.49
CA ALA A 528 -60.72 -51.33 -7.11
C ALA A 528 -61.67 -52.11 -6.24
N ASN A 529 -62.07 -53.22 -6.80
CA ASN A 529 -62.74 -54.23 -6.09
C ASN A 529 -61.68 -55.06 -5.31
N ASN A 530 -60.51 -55.52 -5.76
CA ASN A 530 -59.69 -56.50 -4.95
C ASN A 530 -59.12 -56.01 -3.57
N ALA A 531 -59.50 -54.80 -3.16
CA ALA A 531 -59.63 -54.21 -1.82
C ALA A 531 -60.72 -54.82 -0.89
N LYS A 532 -61.04 -54.10 0.21
CA LYS A 532 -62.13 -54.37 1.18
C LYS A 532 -63.15 -53.21 1.23
N GLN A 533 -64.36 -53.46 1.73
CA GLN A 533 -65.47 -52.48 1.73
C GLN A 533 -65.26 -51.32 2.73
N GLU A 534 -65.82 -50.14 2.43
CA GLU A 534 -65.74 -48.89 3.22
C GLU A 534 -64.30 -48.49 3.58
N THR A 535 -63.39 -48.84 2.68
CA THR A 535 -61.96 -48.73 2.89
C THR A 535 -61.53 -47.28 2.84
N THR A 536 -61.21 -46.70 4.00
CA THR A 536 -60.50 -45.43 4.08
C THR A 536 -59.04 -45.62 3.70
N PHE A 537 -58.52 -44.73 2.88
CA PHE A 537 -57.13 -44.67 2.47
C PHE A 537 -56.76 -43.21 2.31
N ASN A 538 -55.55 -42.83 2.69
CA ASN A 538 -55.09 -41.47 2.44
C ASN A 538 -54.50 -41.41 1.03
N ILE A 539 -54.90 -40.40 0.25
CA ILE A 539 -54.10 -40.00 -0.91
C ILE A 539 -53.05 -38.99 -0.48
N TYR A 540 -51.99 -39.02 -1.25
CA TYR A 540 -50.85 -38.15 -1.10
C TYR A 540 -50.49 -37.70 -2.50
N ALA A 541 -50.02 -36.47 -2.62
CA ALA A 541 -49.20 -36.14 -3.77
C ALA A 541 -47.85 -36.81 -3.52
N THR A 542 -47.57 -37.92 -4.21
CA THR A 542 -46.24 -38.54 -4.18
C THR A 542 -45.46 -38.11 -5.40
N TYR A 543 -44.40 -37.37 -5.16
CA TYR A 543 -43.39 -37.15 -6.17
C TYR A 543 -42.51 -38.39 -6.31
N ASN A 544 -42.27 -38.83 -7.54
CA ASN A 544 -41.39 -39.95 -7.82
C ASN A 544 -40.65 -39.72 -9.15
N ASN A 545 -39.35 -39.48 -9.08
CA ASN A 545 -38.43 -39.41 -10.23
C ASN A 545 -37.52 -40.64 -10.37
N GLY A 546 -37.79 -41.71 -9.62
CA GLY A 546 -36.95 -42.90 -9.57
C GLY A 546 -35.76 -42.82 -8.60
N THR A 547 -35.38 -41.64 -8.09
CA THR A 547 -34.33 -41.50 -7.06
C THR A 547 -34.86 -40.96 -5.73
N THR A 548 -36.05 -40.35 -5.68
CA THR A 548 -36.73 -40.05 -4.43
C THR A 548 -38.24 -40.18 -4.56
N VAL A 549 -38.85 -41.00 -3.70
CA VAL A 549 -40.29 -41.26 -3.64
C VAL A 549 -40.83 -40.57 -2.39
N LEU A 550 -41.54 -39.46 -2.59
CA LEU A 550 -41.75 -38.49 -1.52
C LEU A 550 -43.15 -37.94 -1.47
N ARG A 551 -43.65 -37.93 -0.25
CA ARG A 551 -45.06 -38.13 0.02
C ARG A 551 -45.53 -36.98 0.90
N SER A 552 -46.68 -36.40 0.57
CA SER A 552 -47.22 -35.26 1.31
C SER A 552 -47.66 -35.61 2.73
N ASN A 553 -48.23 -34.62 3.44
CA ASN A 553 -49.20 -34.95 4.48
C ASN A 553 -50.38 -35.76 3.87
N PRO A 554 -50.98 -36.69 4.63
CA PRO A 554 -52.15 -37.45 4.18
C PRO A 554 -53.37 -36.55 3.96
N LYS A 555 -54.04 -36.70 2.81
CA LYS A 555 -55.38 -36.16 2.53
C LYS A 555 -56.34 -37.34 2.37
N ARG A 556 -57.34 -37.49 3.25
CA ARG A 556 -58.08 -38.76 3.45
C ARG A 556 -59.23 -38.99 2.44
N ILE A 557 -59.44 -40.25 1.99
CA ILE A 557 -60.40 -40.73 0.95
C ILE A 557 -61.02 -42.14 1.33
N THR A 558 -62.06 -42.70 0.62
CA THR A 558 -62.91 -43.89 1.04
C THR A 558 -63.50 -44.83 -0.13
N LEU A 559 -63.55 -46.24 -0.08
CA LEU A 559 -63.68 -47.31 -1.23
C LEU A 559 -64.34 -48.80 -1.05
N TYR A 560 -64.16 -49.90 -1.95
CA TYR A 560 -64.89 -51.30 -2.18
C TYR A 560 -64.16 -52.78 -2.39
N THR A 561 -64.64 -53.90 -3.11
CA THR A 561 -64.30 -55.45 -2.94
C THR A 561 -64.18 -56.60 -4.12
N ASN A 562 -63.09 -57.47 -4.35
CA ASN A 562 -62.82 -58.67 -5.34
C ASN A 562 -61.43 -59.55 -5.36
N ARG A 563 -60.78 -60.03 -6.51
CA ARG A 563 -59.67 -61.10 -6.74
C ARG A 563 -58.67 -60.99 -8.00
N VAL A 564 -57.63 -61.90 -8.23
CA VAL A 564 -56.30 -61.65 -8.97
C VAL A 564 -55.44 -62.84 -9.69
N HIS A 565 -54.14 -62.64 -10.18
CA HIS A 565 -53.06 -63.52 -10.90
C HIS A 565 -51.51 -63.68 -10.38
N TYR A 566 -50.36 -63.33 -11.09
CA TYR A 566 -48.84 -63.18 -10.70
C TYR A 566 -47.59 -63.60 -11.64
N SER A 567 -46.30 -63.13 -11.42
CA SER A 567 -45.04 -63.43 -12.24
C SER A 567 -43.58 -63.31 -11.57
N PHE A 568 -42.41 -63.73 -12.18
CA PHE A 568 -40.98 -63.79 -11.62
C PHE A 568 -39.76 -63.56 -12.64
N VAL A 569 -38.45 -63.45 -12.22
CA VAL A 569 -37.17 -63.38 -13.07
C VAL A 569 -35.82 -63.87 -12.41
N ASN A 570 -34.62 -63.76 -13.06
CA ASN A 570 -33.25 -63.94 -12.47
C ASN A 570 -32.06 -63.13 -13.09
N TYR A 571 -30.87 -63.74 -13.36
CA TYR A 571 -29.51 -63.13 -13.27
C TYR A 571 -28.45 -63.70 -14.25
N ASP A 572 -27.34 -62.97 -14.48
CA ASP A 572 -26.13 -63.31 -15.27
C ASP A 572 -26.31 -64.20 -16.53
N GLY A 573 -25.85 -65.47 -16.51
CA GLY A 573 -26.12 -66.44 -17.55
C GLY A 573 -27.35 -67.34 -17.30
N THR A 574 -28.43 -66.88 -16.60
CA THR A 574 -29.60 -67.70 -16.14
C THR A 574 -30.96 -66.94 -16.07
N VAL A 575 -32.12 -67.65 -16.17
CA VAL A 575 -33.49 -67.07 -16.12
C VAL A 575 -34.50 -68.01 -15.41
N LEU A 576 -35.66 -67.51 -14.92
CA LEU A 576 -36.66 -68.27 -14.11
C LEU A 576 -38.13 -68.30 -14.65
N GLN A 577 -39.12 -67.70 -13.94
CA GLN A 577 -40.44 -68.34 -13.69
C GLN A 577 -41.68 -67.38 -13.72
N SER A 578 -42.91 -67.90 -13.60
CA SER A 578 -44.17 -67.13 -13.39
C SER A 578 -45.26 -67.97 -12.68
N GLY A 579 -46.49 -67.45 -12.47
CA GLY A 579 -47.59 -68.16 -11.78
C GLY A 579 -48.99 -67.53 -11.95
N SER A 580 -49.95 -67.86 -11.07
CA SER A 580 -51.28 -67.21 -10.99
C SER A 580 -52.14 -67.70 -9.79
N GLU A 581 -52.83 -66.82 -9.04
CA GLU A 581 -54.15 -66.98 -8.34
C GLU A 581 -54.37 -65.86 -7.26
N TYR A 582 -55.59 -65.77 -6.70
CA TYR A 582 -56.08 -65.13 -5.45
C TYR A 582 -55.09 -64.33 -4.56
N ALA A 583 -55.55 -63.19 -4.04
CA ALA A 583 -54.72 -62.18 -3.36
C ALA A 583 -54.12 -62.61 -1.99
N GLY A 584 -53.00 -63.34 -2.01
CA GLY A 584 -51.92 -63.30 -1.01
C GLY A 584 -51.29 -64.63 -0.54
N THR A 585 -50.00 -64.92 -0.88
CA THR A 585 -49.05 -65.88 -0.19
C THR A 585 -47.61 -65.83 -0.78
N THR A 586 -46.53 -65.67 0.03
CA THR A 586 -45.21 -65.09 -0.39
C THR A 586 -43.90 -65.86 0.02
N PRO A 587 -42.80 -65.83 -0.79
CA PRO A 587 -41.47 -66.43 -0.54
C PRO A 587 -40.29 -65.41 -0.37
N GLN A 588 -39.03 -65.75 -0.75
CA GLN A 588 -37.76 -64.97 -0.60
C GLN A 588 -36.73 -65.21 -1.75
N TYR A 589 -35.69 -64.36 -1.91
CA TYR A 589 -34.53 -64.57 -2.83
C TYR A 589 -33.20 -63.87 -2.39
N THR A 590 -32.13 -63.84 -3.23
CA THR A 590 -30.74 -63.40 -2.91
C THR A 590 -29.97 -62.74 -4.12
N GLY A 591 -28.69 -62.33 -3.96
CA GLY A 591 -27.86 -61.69 -5.03
C GLY A 591 -26.34 -61.49 -4.76
N ALA A 592 -25.57 -60.95 -5.73
CA ALA A 592 -24.08 -60.93 -5.80
C ALA A 592 -23.41 -59.67 -6.45
N THR A 593 -22.05 -59.55 -6.44
CA THR A 593 -21.26 -58.31 -6.75
C THR A 593 -19.86 -58.48 -7.46
N PRO A 594 -19.27 -57.43 -8.10
CA PRO A 594 -17.86 -57.37 -8.62
C PRO A 594 -17.02 -56.15 -8.11
N TYR A 595 -15.83 -55.86 -8.71
CA TYR A 595 -14.81 -54.86 -8.28
C TYR A 595 -13.90 -54.30 -9.42
N ARG A 596 -13.19 -53.14 -9.24
CA ARG A 596 -12.10 -52.64 -10.15
C ARG A 596 -10.97 -51.85 -9.41
N ALA A 597 -9.73 -52.01 -9.92
CA ALA A 597 -8.42 -51.60 -9.36
C ALA A 597 -7.97 -50.13 -9.69
N PRO A 598 -6.72 -49.67 -9.37
CA PRO A 598 -6.28 -48.25 -9.49
C PRO A 598 -5.35 -47.90 -10.69
N ASP A 599 -4.97 -46.61 -10.79
CA ASP A 599 -4.20 -45.89 -11.85
C ASP A 599 -3.93 -44.43 -11.39
N GLU A 600 -3.72 -43.46 -12.31
CA GLU A 600 -3.69 -42.00 -12.10
C GLU A 600 -4.92 -41.40 -11.37
N SER A 601 -5.97 -42.20 -11.07
CA SER A 601 -7.12 -41.73 -10.27
C SER A 601 -7.87 -42.79 -9.42
N GLY A 602 -7.48 -44.08 -9.40
CA GLY A 602 -7.91 -45.02 -8.35
C GLY A 602 -9.09 -46.00 -8.64
N HIS A 603 -9.83 -46.37 -7.59
CA HIS A 603 -10.52 -47.68 -7.40
C HIS A 603 -12.03 -47.61 -7.06
N TYR A 604 -12.76 -48.73 -7.21
CA TYR A 604 -14.24 -48.79 -7.32
C TYR A 604 -14.92 -49.85 -6.40
N THR A 605 -16.19 -49.64 -6.00
CA THR A 605 -17.02 -50.52 -5.11
C THR A 605 -18.43 -50.80 -5.70
N PHE A 606 -19.16 -51.83 -5.24
CA PHE A 606 -20.51 -52.24 -5.73
C PHE A 606 -21.39 -52.98 -4.67
N THR A 607 -22.68 -53.24 -4.95
CA THR A 607 -23.71 -53.75 -4.00
C THR A 607 -24.64 -54.85 -4.57
N SER A 608 -25.51 -55.48 -3.75
CA SER A 608 -26.33 -56.66 -4.09
C SER A 608 -27.87 -56.43 -4.07
N TRP A 609 -28.67 -57.50 -4.26
CA TRP A 609 -30.11 -57.51 -4.63
C TRP A 609 -30.85 -58.76 -4.06
N THR A 610 -32.20 -58.79 -4.04
CA THR A 610 -32.96 -59.67 -3.10
C THR A 610 -34.41 -60.16 -3.39
N PRO A 611 -35.31 -59.48 -4.16
CA PRO A 611 -36.76 -59.67 -3.99
C PRO A 611 -37.41 -60.87 -4.73
N SER A 612 -38.69 -61.17 -4.42
CA SER A 612 -39.47 -62.31 -4.95
C SER A 612 -41.00 -62.08 -4.84
N THR A 613 -41.83 -62.88 -5.53
CA THR A 613 -43.30 -62.68 -5.69
C THR A 613 -44.17 -63.88 -5.27
N ALA A 614 -45.51 -63.71 -5.29
CA ALA A 614 -46.52 -64.38 -4.45
C ALA A 614 -47.86 -64.55 -5.19
N LEU A 615 -48.84 -65.30 -4.66
CA LEU A 615 -50.24 -65.28 -5.15
C LEU A 615 -50.82 -63.84 -5.06
N SER A 616 -51.05 -63.16 -6.18
CA SER A 616 -51.37 -61.71 -6.29
C SER A 616 -51.95 -61.40 -7.69
N VAL A 617 -51.74 -60.26 -8.38
CA VAL A 617 -51.86 -60.16 -9.87
C VAL A 617 -50.50 -60.08 -10.61
N ASP A 618 -49.36 -59.87 -9.92
CA ASP A 618 -48.33 -58.84 -10.23
C ASP A 618 -46.80 -59.24 -10.19
N ASN A 619 -45.86 -58.36 -9.75
CA ASN A 619 -44.55 -58.05 -10.42
C ASN A 619 -43.30 -57.67 -9.53
N TYR A 620 -42.14 -57.26 -10.12
CA TYR A 620 -40.77 -57.14 -9.52
C TYR A 620 -39.85 -55.99 -10.10
N THR A 621 -38.67 -55.65 -9.51
CA THR A 621 -37.53 -54.78 -10.06
C THR A 621 -36.26 -54.73 -9.14
N TYR A 622 -35.02 -54.44 -9.65
CA TYR A 622 -33.76 -54.14 -8.88
C TYR A 622 -32.57 -53.49 -9.69
N THR A 623 -31.65 -52.70 -9.06
CA THR A 623 -30.52 -51.92 -9.70
C THR A 623 -29.32 -51.56 -8.75
N VAL A 624 -28.10 -51.16 -9.24
CA VAL A 624 -26.83 -50.88 -8.46
C VAL A 624 -25.85 -49.84 -9.14
N PHE A 625 -24.81 -49.28 -8.45
CA PHE A 625 -23.80 -48.27 -8.95
C PHE A 625 -22.34 -48.33 -8.35
N PHE A 626 -21.42 -47.34 -8.63
CA PHE A 626 -19.93 -47.33 -8.41
C PHE A 626 -19.26 -45.99 -7.87
N THR A 627 -17.89 -45.88 -7.74
CA THR A 627 -17.08 -44.81 -7.03
C THR A 627 -15.63 -44.49 -7.57
N LYS A 628 -14.90 -43.41 -7.15
CA LYS A 628 -13.43 -43.11 -7.39
C LYS A 628 -12.68 -42.15 -6.36
N ASN A 629 -11.56 -41.43 -6.66
CA ASN A 629 -10.67 -40.72 -5.66
C ASN A 629 -9.79 -39.48 -6.12
N ASN A 630 -8.91 -38.84 -5.26
CA ASN A 630 -8.32 -37.45 -5.37
C ASN A 630 -6.85 -37.20 -4.79
N HIS A 631 -6.21 -35.99 -4.94
CA HIS A 631 -4.80 -35.55 -4.57
C HIS A 631 -4.57 -34.03 -4.12
N ILE A 632 -3.32 -33.49 -3.95
CA ILE A 632 -2.91 -32.15 -3.32
C ILE A 632 -1.55 -31.47 -3.79
N VAL A 633 -1.19 -30.20 -3.37
CA VAL A 633 -0.04 -29.31 -3.85
C VAL A 633 0.68 -28.42 -2.74
N ALA A 634 1.69 -27.51 -2.99
CA ALA A 634 2.55 -26.80 -1.94
C ALA A 634 2.99 -25.26 -2.00
N ARG A 635 4.22 -24.78 -2.42
CA ARG A 635 4.89 -23.48 -1.91
C ARG A 635 5.91 -22.64 -2.79
N THR A 636 6.29 -21.38 -2.43
CA THR A 636 6.61 -20.15 -3.31
C THR A 636 8.01 -19.40 -3.35
N THR A 637 8.32 -18.55 -4.38
CA THR A 637 9.45 -17.53 -4.54
C THR A 637 9.11 -16.37 -5.56
N VAL A 638 9.81 -15.20 -5.56
CA VAL A 638 9.59 -13.97 -6.42
C VAL A 638 10.81 -13.62 -7.33
N GLN A 639 10.64 -12.86 -8.43
CA GLN A 639 11.68 -12.65 -9.48
C GLN A 639 11.88 -11.22 -10.10
N VAL A 640 10.85 -10.38 -10.36
CA VAL A 640 11.00 -9.03 -11.01
C VAL A 640 9.92 -8.06 -10.52
N GLU A 641 10.15 -6.72 -10.57
CA GLU A 641 9.24 -5.64 -10.15
C GLU A 641 8.79 -4.72 -11.33
N PRO A 642 7.66 -3.99 -11.24
CA PRO A 642 7.07 -3.19 -12.33
C PRO A 642 7.58 -1.73 -12.45
N THR A 643 7.23 -1.05 -13.56
CA THR A 643 7.61 0.35 -13.86
C THR A 643 6.48 1.16 -14.50
N CYS A 644 6.75 2.42 -14.89
CA CYS A 644 5.85 3.29 -15.65
C CYS A 644 5.30 2.66 -16.96
N THR A 645 5.97 1.65 -17.53
CA THR A 645 5.49 0.95 -18.73
C THR A 645 5.60 -0.60 -18.69
N THR A 646 6.10 -1.20 -17.59
CA THR A 646 6.45 -2.65 -17.52
C THR A 646 6.00 -3.35 -16.22
N GLU A 647 6.05 -4.69 -16.17
CA GLU A 647 5.43 -5.59 -15.16
C GLU A 647 6.47 -6.66 -14.62
N GLY A 648 6.29 -7.40 -13.49
CA GLY A 648 7.24 -8.46 -12.96
C GLY A 648 6.77 -9.74 -12.13
N ILE A 649 7.59 -10.82 -12.03
CA ILE A 649 7.19 -12.30 -11.93
C ILE A 649 7.55 -13.12 -10.62
N SER A 650 7.09 -14.39 -10.46
CA SER A 650 7.20 -15.35 -9.29
C SER A 650 7.10 -16.90 -9.59
N THR A 651 7.18 -17.84 -8.60
CA THR A 651 7.26 -19.36 -8.78
C THR A 651 6.85 -20.27 -7.56
N ASN A 652 6.39 -21.54 -7.72
CA ASN A 652 5.91 -22.49 -6.66
C ASN A 652 6.10 -24.05 -6.89
N TYR A 653 5.84 -24.94 -5.88
CA TYR A 653 6.20 -26.40 -5.80
C TYR A 653 5.13 -27.37 -5.15
N CYS A 654 5.31 -28.72 -5.15
CA CYS A 654 4.36 -29.81 -4.73
C CYS A 654 4.98 -31.04 -3.92
N THR A 655 4.21 -32.06 -3.44
CA THR A 655 4.66 -33.20 -2.57
C THR A 655 4.71 -34.63 -3.15
N CYS A 656 3.82 -35.04 -4.07
CA CYS A 656 4.02 -36.27 -4.85
C CYS A 656 4.99 -36.06 -6.02
N GLY A 657 5.14 -34.80 -6.50
CA GLY A 657 6.38 -34.20 -7.06
C GLY A 657 6.25 -33.28 -8.31
N TYR A 658 6.17 -31.93 -8.19
CA TYR A 658 5.85 -30.93 -9.29
C TYR A 658 6.19 -29.41 -8.97
N SER A 659 6.27 -28.44 -9.93
CA SER A 659 6.56 -26.97 -9.74
C SER A 659 6.48 -25.94 -10.95
N TRP A 660 5.80 -24.75 -10.86
CA TRP A 660 5.77 -23.65 -11.92
C TRP A 660 5.41 -22.16 -11.48
N THR A 661 5.27 -21.15 -12.41
CA THR A 661 5.40 -19.63 -12.26
C THR A 661 4.18 -18.62 -12.22
N THR A 662 4.26 -17.44 -11.55
CA THR A 662 3.19 -16.37 -11.35
C THR A 662 3.64 -14.87 -11.49
N SER A 663 2.83 -13.79 -11.25
CA SER A 663 3.02 -12.44 -11.92
C SER A 663 2.25 -11.13 -11.43
N THR A 664 2.82 -9.86 -11.45
CA THR A 664 2.23 -8.50 -11.06
C THR A 664 2.46 -7.19 -11.98
N PRO A 665 1.53 -6.18 -12.14
CA PRO A 665 1.49 -5.14 -13.26
C PRO A 665 2.01 -3.65 -13.09
N ALA A 666 1.83 -2.76 -14.13
CA ALA A 666 2.51 -1.45 -14.43
C ALA A 666 1.82 -0.08 -14.09
N LEU A 667 2.53 1.08 -14.21
CA LEU A 667 2.21 2.36 -13.52
C LEU A 667 1.79 3.67 -14.29
N GLY A 668 2.39 4.08 -15.42
CA GLY A 668 2.03 5.31 -16.20
C GLY A 668 2.78 6.65 -15.90
N HIS A 669 2.66 7.65 -16.81
CA HIS A 669 3.38 8.95 -16.76
C HIS A 669 2.61 10.09 -16.05
N ASN A 670 3.34 11.04 -15.42
CA ASN A 670 2.81 12.25 -14.76
C ASN A 670 3.78 13.45 -14.93
N PHE A 671 3.36 14.53 -15.58
CA PHE A 671 4.25 15.62 -16.06
C PHE A 671 4.36 16.82 -15.11
N ILE A 672 5.59 17.34 -14.96
CA ILE A 672 5.93 18.58 -14.27
C ILE A 672 6.76 19.48 -15.19
N THR A 673 6.77 20.80 -14.93
CA THR A 673 7.66 21.74 -15.63
C THR A 673 8.92 21.98 -14.79
N VAL A 674 10.07 21.59 -15.32
CA VAL A 674 11.39 21.79 -14.69
C VAL A 674 12.12 22.91 -15.43
N HIS A 675 12.61 23.88 -14.66
CA HIS A 675 13.39 25.01 -15.12
C HIS A 675 14.84 24.85 -14.64
N LYS A 676 15.80 25.13 -15.51
CA LYS A 676 17.19 25.41 -15.14
C LYS A 676 17.48 26.82 -15.64
N ASP A 677 17.72 27.76 -14.74
CA ASP A 677 18.17 29.10 -15.11
C ASP A 677 19.54 29.03 -15.80
N PRO A 678 19.77 29.80 -16.88
CA PRO A 678 21.05 29.83 -17.59
C PRO A 678 22.18 30.41 -16.74
N THR A 679 23.26 29.66 -16.57
CA THR A 679 24.44 30.09 -15.83
C THR A 679 25.39 30.89 -16.72
N CYS A 680 26.47 31.42 -16.14
CA CYS A 680 27.45 32.22 -16.88
C CYS A 680 28.13 31.48 -18.03
N THR A 681 28.20 30.15 -17.97
CA THR A 681 28.90 29.27 -18.91
C THR A 681 27.99 28.23 -19.57
N GLU A 682 26.83 27.90 -18.99
CA GLU A 682 25.94 26.86 -19.49
C GLU A 682 24.54 27.38 -19.85
N ASP A 683 24.03 26.90 -20.99
CA ASP A 683 22.64 27.07 -21.37
C ASP A 683 21.68 26.46 -20.32
N GLY A 684 20.69 27.27 -19.95
CA GLY A 684 19.53 26.86 -19.18
C GLY A 684 18.44 26.25 -20.07
N TYR A 685 17.30 25.91 -19.48
CA TYR A 685 16.14 25.40 -20.21
C TYR A 685 14.84 25.47 -19.41
N THR A 686 13.72 25.33 -20.11
CA THR A 686 12.42 24.96 -19.54
C THR A 686 11.93 23.70 -20.23
N LYS A 687 11.64 22.65 -19.45
CA LYS A 687 11.19 21.33 -19.93
C LYS A 687 9.90 20.91 -19.25
N GLU A 688 8.93 20.40 -20.01
CA GLU A 688 7.90 19.53 -19.43
C GLU A 688 8.42 18.09 -19.43
N ILE A 689 8.49 17.46 -18.27
CA ILE A 689 9.12 16.16 -18.05
C ILE A 689 8.28 15.31 -17.09
N CYS A 690 8.17 14.00 -17.36
CA CYS A 690 7.51 13.08 -16.46
C CYS A 690 8.32 12.92 -15.17
N ARG A 691 7.69 13.16 -14.01
CA ARG A 691 8.34 13.09 -12.68
C ARG A 691 8.68 11.66 -12.21
N ILE A 692 8.27 10.63 -12.95
CA ILE A 692 8.36 9.22 -12.53
C ILE A 692 9.33 8.41 -13.41
N ASP A 693 9.48 8.76 -14.70
CA ASP A 693 10.42 8.09 -15.63
C ASP A 693 11.18 9.04 -16.57
N GLY A 694 11.13 10.35 -16.35
CA GLY A 694 11.93 11.32 -17.10
C GLY A 694 11.52 11.55 -18.55
N TYR A 695 10.41 10.98 -19.04
CA TYR A 695 9.95 11.19 -20.41
C TYR A 695 9.64 12.68 -20.67
N VAL A 696 10.35 13.30 -21.63
CA VAL A 696 10.25 14.74 -21.92
C VAL A 696 9.17 15.01 -22.97
N LYS A 697 8.16 15.80 -22.58
CA LYS A 697 7.00 16.21 -23.40
C LYS A 697 7.27 17.48 -24.21
N SER A 698 8.07 18.41 -23.68
CA SER A 698 8.55 19.60 -24.38
C SER A 698 9.87 20.11 -23.79
N ASN A 699 10.69 20.81 -24.58
CA ASN A 699 11.99 21.33 -24.17
C ASN A 699 12.31 22.63 -24.94
N THR A 700 12.59 23.71 -24.21
CA THR A 700 13.01 25.01 -24.75
C THR A 700 14.34 25.39 -24.09
N VAL A 701 15.38 25.59 -24.89
CA VAL A 701 16.72 25.99 -24.40
C VAL A 701 16.78 27.50 -24.20
N LEU A 702 17.46 27.94 -23.14
CA LEU A 702 17.69 29.32 -22.77
C LEU A 702 19.21 29.57 -22.80
N PRO A 703 19.74 30.42 -23.68
CA PRO A 703 21.20 30.60 -23.80
C PRO A 703 21.86 31.05 -22.50
N ALA A 704 23.11 30.61 -22.28
CA ALA A 704 23.95 31.00 -21.14
C ALA A 704 23.96 32.53 -20.92
N THR A 705 23.98 32.97 -19.65
CA THR A 705 23.92 34.39 -19.29
C THR A 705 25.22 35.15 -19.52
N GLY A 706 26.34 34.44 -19.66
CA GLY A 706 27.68 35.04 -19.65
C GLY A 706 28.15 35.39 -18.24
N HIS A 707 29.47 35.45 -18.03
CA HIS A 707 30.01 35.94 -16.76
C HIS A 707 29.73 37.43 -16.57
N ASP A 708 29.26 37.81 -15.38
CA ASP A 708 29.18 39.22 -14.99
C ASP A 708 30.58 39.78 -14.70
N THR A 709 31.24 40.20 -15.77
CA THR A 709 32.53 40.90 -15.77
C THR A 709 32.42 42.36 -15.32
N ALA A 710 31.20 42.91 -15.18
CA ALA A 710 31.00 44.30 -14.77
C ALA A 710 31.04 44.47 -13.24
N ASN A 711 30.68 43.43 -12.49
CA ASN A 711 30.62 43.43 -11.01
C ASN A 711 31.63 42.47 -10.35
N ALA A 712 32.72 42.12 -11.05
CA ALA A 712 33.73 41.14 -10.62
C ALA A 712 34.34 41.44 -9.24
N LEU A 713 34.37 40.44 -8.35
CA LEU A 713 34.94 40.52 -7.01
C LEU A 713 36.45 40.28 -7.06
N ARG A 714 37.24 41.23 -6.53
CA ARG A 714 38.70 41.17 -6.55
C ARG A 714 39.23 40.30 -5.40
N GLY A 715 39.99 39.26 -5.71
CA GLY A 715 40.64 38.40 -4.72
C GLY A 715 41.88 39.00 -4.05
N GLU A 716 42.49 38.20 -3.18
CA GLU A 716 43.84 38.47 -2.64
C GLU A 716 44.93 38.14 -3.68
N TYR A 717 46.14 38.65 -3.49
CA TYR A 717 47.23 38.50 -4.46
C TYR A 717 47.91 37.13 -4.31
N VAL A 718 48.03 36.40 -5.42
CA VAL A 718 48.79 35.13 -5.49
C VAL A 718 50.25 35.46 -5.77
N GLU A 719 51.16 35.02 -4.88
CA GLU A 719 52.60 35.23 -5.08
C GLU A 719 53.17 34.37 -6.21
N ALA A 720 54.35 34.76 -6.72
CA ALA A 720 55.05 34.05 -7.78
C ALA A 720 55.76 32.79 -7.26
N ASP A 721 55.78 31.72 -8.05
CA ASP A 721 56.60 30.52 -7.82
C ASP A 721 57.84 30.51 -8.74
N GLU A 722 58.63 29.43 -8.73
CA GLU A 722 59.84 29.31 -9.55
C GLU A 722 59.57 29.10 -11.07
N GLY A 723 58.31 29.25 -11.53
CA GLY A 723 57.93 29.19 -12.95
C GLY A 723 56.93 30.25 -13.43
N GLY A 724 56.17 30.92 -12.55
CA GLY A 724 55.04 31.78 -12.91
C GLY A 724 54.97 33.13 -12.19
N ASN A 725 54.58 34.18 -12.92
CA ASN A 725 54.34 35.51 -12.36
C ASN A 725 53.04 35.57 -11.54
N GLY A 726 53.11 36.16 -10.34
CA GLY A 726 51.96 36.37 -9.46
C GLY A 726 50.86 37.27 -10.06
N TYR A 727 49.61 37.00 -9.68
CA TYR A 727 48.41 37.60 -10.28
C TYR A 727 47.34 37.95 -9.25
N ILE A 728 46.35 38.74 -9.68
CA ILE A 728 45.17 39.07 -8.89
C ILE A 728 43.97 38.40 -9.57
N PRO A 729 43.42 37.31 -9.00
CA PRO A 729 42.21 36.69 -9.52
C PRO A 729 41.02 37.63 -9.35
N PHE A 730 40.21 37.78 -10.40
CA PHE A 730 38.90 38.41 -10.33
C PHE A 730 37.82 37.34 -10.49
N TYR A 731 36.99 37.21 -9.47
CA TYR A 731 35.95 36.19 -9.36
C TYR A 731 34.60 36.73 -9.81
N CYS A 732 33.78 35.90 -10.44
CA CYS A 732 32.41 36.28 -10.74
C CYS A 732 31.59 36.42 -9.44
N PRO A 733 30.82 37.51 -9.23
CA PRO A 733 29.98 37.65 -8.03
C PRO A 733 28.83 36.62 -7.97
N VAL A 734 28.57 35.89 -9.07
CA VAL A 734 27.48 34.92 -9.19
C VAL A 734 27.96 33.48 -9.03
N CYS A 735 29.05 33.07 -9.71
CA CYS A 735 29.57 31.70 -9.68
C CYS A 735 30.91 31.52 -8.95
N SER A 736 31.56 32.58 -8.47
CA SER A 736 32.87 32.57 -7.80
C SER A 736 34.05 31.98 -8.59
N GLU A 737 33.85 31.55 -9.85
CA GLU A 737 34.95 31.17 -10.76
C GLU A 737 35.86 32.38 -11.05
N GLU A 738 37.15 32.12 -11.25
CA GLU A 738 38.10 33.15 -11.71
C GLU A 738 37.86 33.45 -13.19
N ILE A 739 37.23 34.59 -13.46
CA ILE A 739 36.76 34.97 -14.80
C ILE A 739 37.77 35.81 -15.57
N VAL A 740 38.68 36.50 -14.87
CA VAL A 740 39.83 37.18 -15.48
C VAL A 740 41.02 37.13 -14.52
N SER A 741 42.06 36.41 -14.91
CA SER A 741 43.39 36.53 -14.30
C SER A 741 44.03 37.84 -14.76
N MET A 742 43.82 38.94 -14.02
CA MET A 742 44.64 40.14 -14.24
C MET A 742 45.95 39.98 -13.48
N ARG A 743 47.01 39.62 -14.20
CA ARG A 743 48.38 39.81 -13.69
C ARG A 743 48.57 41.31 -13.46
N ARG A 744 49.44 41.66 -12.52
CA ARG A 744 49.70 43.05 -12.06
C ARG A 744 50.16 44.03 -13.17
N TYR A 745 50.35 43.53 -14.39
CA TYR A 745 50.91 44.20 -15.57
C TYR A 745 50.04 44.12 -16.84
N ASP A 746 48.90 43.41 -16.84
CA ASP A 746 48.13 43.13 -18.07
C ASP A 746 47.40 44.34 -18.70
N SER A 747 47.40 45.49 -18.02
CA SER A 747 46.91 46.78 -18.55
C SER A 747 48.01 47.67 -19.13
N VAL A 748 49.25 47.16 -19.24
CA VAL A 748 50.41 47.89 -19.78
C VAL A 748 50.80 47.30 -21.14
N ASP A 749 50.90 48.14 -22.18
CA ASP A 749 51.48 47.72 -23.46
C ASP A 749 53.00 47.58 -23.35
N TRP A 750 53.43 46.34 -23.18
CA TRP A 750 54.85 45.97 -23.23
C TRP A 750 55.35 45.65 -24.65
N ASN A 751 54.47 45.53 -25.66
CA ASN A 751 54.89 45.12 -27.01
C ASN A 751 55.82 46.18 -27.62
N SER A 752 55.46 47.45 -27.48
CA SER A 752 56.28 48.60 -27.91
C SER A 752 57.67 48.62 -27.25
N TYR A 753 57.80 48.08 -26.04
CA TYR A 753 59.04 48.01 -25.27
C TYR A 753 59.90 46.80 -25.63
N TYR A 754 59.31 45.62 -25.76
CA TYR A 754 60.02 44.43 -26.24
C TYR A 754 60.44 44.55 -27.72
N ASP A 755 59.69 45.28 -28.55
CA ASP A 755 60.12 45.69 -29.90
C ASP A 755 61.40 46.54 -29.84
N ALA A 756 61.42 47.60 -29.01
CA ALA A 756 62.57 48.49 -28.87
C ALA A 756 63.81 47.76 -28.32
N LEU A 757 63.63 46.87 -27.33
CA LEU A 757 64.69 45.99 -26.86
C LEU A 757 65.14 44.97 -27.91
N GLY A 758 64.24 44.46 -28.74
CA GLY A 758 64.57 43.60 -29.88
C GLY A 758 65.47 44.29 -30.91
N VAL A 759 65.30 45.60 -31.12
CA VAL A 759 66.21 46.43 -31.93
C VAL A 759 67.58 46.55 -31.26
N VAL A 760 67.65 46.76 -29.94
CA VAL A 760 68.95 46.80 -29.20
C VAL A 760 69.70 45.47 -29.31
N GLU A 761 69.05 44.34 -29.03
CA GLU A 761 69.72 43.03 -29.09
C GLU A 761 70.06 42.63 -30.54
N GLY A 762 69.28 43.09 -31.53
CA GLY A 762 69.64 42.99 -32.96
C GLY A 762 70.89 43.81 -33.33
N ILE A 763 71.05 45.02 -32.77
CA ILE A 763 72.25 45.85 -32.93
C ILE A 763 73.47 45.19 -32.27
N LYS A 764 73.32 44.61 -31.07
CA LYS A 764 74.39 43.85 -30.41
C LYS A 764 74.78 42.56 -31.14
N ALA A 765 73.85 41.98 -31.91
CA ALA A 765 74.06 40.78 -32.72
C ALA A 765 74.71 41.08 -34.09
N ASP A 766 74.90 42.35 -34.47
CA ASP A 766 75.74 42.73 -35.60
C ASP A 766 77.17 42.23 -35.38
N PRO A 767 77.76 41.42 -36.28
CA PRO A 767 79.14 40.96 -36.15
C PRO A 767 80.16 42.09 -36.03
N ASP A 768 79.85 43.28 -36.58
CA ASP A 768 80.69 44.47 -36.48
C ASP A 768 80.49 45.24 -35.16
N TYR A 769 79.51 44.89 -34.31
CA TYR A 769 79.14 45.65 -33.09
C TYR A 769 80.35 45.94 -32.19
N HIS A 770 81.16 44.91 -31.90
CA HIS A 770 82.36 45.02 -31.07
C HIS A 770 83.56 45.69 -31.78
N THR A 771 83.39 46.16 -33.03
CA THR A 771 84.43 46.86 -33.82
C THR A 771 84.20 48.36 -33.95
N TYR A 772 83.02 48.86 -33.59
CA TYR A 772 82.72 50.29 -33.51
C TYR A 772 83.50 50.97 -32.36
N ASP A 773 83.48 52.31 -32.31
CA ASP A 773 84.18 53.03 -31.24
C ASP A 773 83.59 52.68 -29.87
N ASN A 774 84.44 52.16 -28.99
CA ASN A 774 84.07 51.70 -27.66
C ASN A 774 83.47 52.81 -26.77
N ALA A 775 83.72 54.10 -27.07
CA ALA A 775 83.02 55.21 -26.42
C ALA A 775 81.53 55.25 -26.79
N TYR A 776 81.19 55.02 -28.07
CA TYR A 776 79.80 54.98 -28.52
C TYR A 776 79.07 53.71 -28.07
N ILE A 777 79.76 52.55 -28.05
CA ILE A 777 79.23 51.30 -27.48
C ILE A 777 78.88 51.51 -26.00
N LEU A 778 79.81 52.04 -25.19
CA LEU A 778 79.56 52.29 -23.77
C LEU A 778 78.48 53.36 -23.53
N GLN A 779 78.38 54.39 -24.38
CA GLN A 779 77.30 55.37 -24.31
C GLN A 779 75.93 54.72 -24.58
N PHE A 780 75.83 53.90 -25.63
CA PHE A 780 74.61 53.19 -26.01
C PHE A 780 74.17 52.19 -24.94
N GLU A 781 75.07 51.34 -24.45
CA GLU A 781 74.75 50.37 -23.40
C GLU A 781 74.40 51.07 -22.07
N SER A 782 75.06 52.18 -21.73
CA SER A 782 74.71 52.99 -20.55
C SER A 782 73.33 53.63 -20.68
N ALA A 783 72.98 54.15 -21.86
CA ALA A 783 71.68 54.76 -22.12
C ALA A 783 70.55 53.71 -22.06
N VAL A 784 70.71 52.56 -22.73
CA VAL A 784 69.73 51.45 -22.66
C VAL A 784 69.59 50.92 -21.23
N ASN A 785 70.69 50.75 -20.48
CA ASN A 785 70.61 50.29 -19.10
C ASN A 785 69.97 51.33 -18.16
N SER A 786 70.11 52.63 -18.46
CA SER A 786 69.38 53.70 -17.74
C SER A 786 67.88 53.64 -18.03
N ALA A 787 67.50 53.48 -19.30
CA ALA A 787 66.10 53.33 -19.70
C ALA A 787 65.44 52.08 -19.08
N LYS A 788 66.16 50.96 -18.97
CA LYS A 788 65.70 49.77 -18.21
C LYS A 788 65.47 50.09 -16.73
N GLN A 789 66.31 50.90 -16.09
CA GLN A 789 66.05 51.33 -14.71
C GLN A 789 64.79 52.21 -14.58
N VAL A 790 64.35 52.91 -15.62
CA VAL A 790 63.05 53.60 -15.63
C VAL A 790 61.87 52.62 -15.61
N GLU A 791 62.00 51.43 -16.19
CA GLU A 791 60.98 50.36 -16.15
C GLU A 791 60.66 49.88 -14.72
N ASN A 792 61.62 50.06 -13.79
CA ASN A 792 61.58 49.52 -12.42
C ASN A 792 60.92 50.47 -11.39
N ASP A 793 60.42 51.64 -11.81
CA ASP A 793 59.60 52.51 -10.96
C ASP A 793 58.11 52.17 -11.13
N GLU A 794 57.51 51.50 -10.14
CA GLU A 794 56.09 51.13 -10.13
C GLU A 794 55.14 52.36 -10.18
N THR A 795 55.64 53.57 -9.92
CA THR A 795 54.83 54.79 -9.81
C THR A 795 54.45 55.35 -11.19
N GLY A 796 53.31 54.91 -11.72
CA GLY A 796 52.78 55.38 -13.01
C GLY A 796 53.24 54.53 -14.20
N LEU A 797 53.36 53.21 -13.99
CA LEU A 797 54.10 52.27 -14.83
C LEU A 797 53.99 52.43 -16.35
N GLN A 798 52.79 52.52 -16.97
CA GLN A 798 52.69 52.69 -18.44
C GLN A 798 53.41 53.95 -18.95
N VAL A 799 53.42 55.04 -18.18
CA VAL A 799 54.16 56.27 -18.54
C VAL A 799 55.66 56.04 -18.43
N ASN A 800 56.11 55.22 -17.48
CA ASN A 800 57.51 54.81 -17.34
C ASN A 800 57.94 53.85 -18.46
N ILE A 801 57.10 52.91 -18.88
CA ILE A 801 57.36 52.05 -20.03
C ILE A 801 57.41 52.86 -21.34
N ASN A 802 56.47 53.76 -21.57
CA ASN A 802 56.51 54.64 -22.75
C ASN A 802 57.77 55.53 -22.75
N ARG A 803 58.16 56.06 -21.59
CA ARG A 803 59.41 56.82 -21.43
C ARG A 803 60.64 55.95 -21.71
N ALA A 804 60.67 54.71 -21.22
CA ALA A 804 61.76 53.78 -21.50
C ALA A 804 61.84 53.39 -22.99
N VAL A 805 60.69 53.24 -23.68
CA VAL A 805 60.63 53.09 -25.15
C VAL A 805 61.26 54.29 -25.86
N ASP A 806 60.88 55.51 -25.50
CA ASP A 806 61.41 56.74 -26.10
C ASP A 806 62.91 56.91 -25.82
N GLU A 807 63.38 56.59 -24.61
CA GLU A 807 64.80 56.64 -24.23
C GLU A 807 65.63 55.57 -24.97
N ILE A 808 65.11 54.34 -25.13
CA ILE A 808 65.76 53.27 -25.92
C ILE A 808 65.82 53.64 -27.41
N ASN A 809 64.72 54.11 -27.99
CA ASN A 809 64.68 54.54 -29.39
C ASN A 809 65.59 55.74 -29.67
N THR A 810 65.72 56.66 -28.70
CA THR A 810 66.69 57.76 -28.76
C THR A 810 68.13 57.22 -28.72
N ALA A 811 68.44 56.29 -27.81
CA ALA A 811 69.76 55.67 -27.71
C ALA A 811 70.14 54.90 -29.00
N ILE A 812 69.19 54.17 -29.60
CA ILE A 812 69.35 53.50 -30.90
C ILE A 812 69.68 54.51 -32.00
N SER A 813 68.94 55.62 -32.06
CA SER A 813 69.12 56.69 -33.06
C SER A 813 70.47 57.38 -32.91
N GLU A 814 70.85 57.77 -31.69
CA GLU A 814 72.17 58.35 -31.40
C GLU A 814 73.32 57.39 -31.71
N PHE A 815 73.20 56.11 -31.33
CA PHE A 815 74.22 55.11 -31.64
C PHE A 815 74.39 54.94 -33.16
N SER A 816 73.29 54.72 -33.88
CA SER A 816 73.25 54.60 -35.34
C SER A 816 73.90 55.80 -36.03
N GLN A 817 73.60 57.02 -35.56
CA GLN A 817 74.19 58.26 -36.06
C GLN A 817 75.69 58.38 -35.75
N ASN A 818 76.12 57.98 -34.56
CA ASN A 818 77.52 58.07 -34.12
C ASN A 818 78.43 57.03 -34.80
N VAL A 819 77.94 55.81 -35.04
CA VAL A 819 78.71 54.79 -35.79
C VAL A 819 78.55 54.92 -37.31
N GLY A 820 77.58 55.71 -37.79
CA GLY A 820 77.32 55.95 -39.21
C GLY A 820 76.63 54.78 -39.93
N VAL A 821 75.82 54.00 -39.20
CA VAL A 821 75.17 52.78 -39.68
C VAL A 821 73.69 52.81 -39.30
N ASN A 822 72.79 52.71 -40.27
CA ASN A 822 71.36 52.55 -39.99
C ASN A 822 71.01 51.08 -39.73
N TYR A 823 69.99 50.84 -38.92
CA TYR A 823 69.41 49.52 -38.67
C TYR A 823 67.91 49.56 -38.96
N TYR A 824 67.38 48.50 -39.57
CA TYR A 824 66.00 48.41 -40.07
C TYR A 824 65.32 47.10 -39.66
N THR A 825 64.01 47.16 -39.48
CA THR A 825 63.18 46.07 -38.96
C THR A 825 62.40 45.37 -40.08
N LEU A 826 62.53 44.06 -40.14
CA LEU A 826 61.80 43.19 -41.06
C LEU A 826 60.69 42.45 -40.30
N ALA A 827 59.45 42.63 -40.72
CA ALA A 827 58.28 41.97 -40.14
C ALA A 827 57.74 40.86 -41.06
N PHE A 828 57.44 39.70 -40.50
CA PHE A 828 56.85 38.56 -41.20
C PHE A 828 55.43 38.36 -40.66
N VAL A 829 54.44 38.30 -41.55
CA VAL A 829 53.00 38.36 -41.22
C VAL A 829 52.25 37.22 -41.90
N ASN A 830 51.51 36.43 -41.12
CA ASN A 830 50.61 35.39 -41.61
C ASN A 830 49.15 35.75 -41.30
N ASP A 831 48.22 34.85 -41.63
CA ASP A 831 46.77 35.07 -41.41
C ASP A 831 46.38 35.26 -39.93
N SER A 832 47.28 34.97 -38.99
CA SER A 832 47.10 35.17 -37.54
C SER A 832 47.75 36.44 -36.98
N GLY A 833 48.47 37.22 -37.80
CA GLY A 833 49.15 38.45 -37.40
C GLY A 833 50.66 38.43 -37.61
N ILE A 834 51.41 39.22 -36.82
CA ILE A 834 52.87 39.31 -36.93
C ILE A 834 53.51 38.04 -36.34
N SER A 835 54.01 37.19 -37.23
CA SER A 835 54.71 35.94 -36.88
C SER A 835 56.11 36.18 -36.29
N ARG A 836 56.83 37.20 -36.77
CA ARG A 836 58.15 37.59 -36.25
C ARG A 836 58.55 39.00 -36.67
N LYS A 837 59.30 39.71 -35.84
CA LYS A 837 60.13 40.86 -36.24
C LYS A 837 61.60 40.54 -36.02
N LEU A 838 62.48 41.04 -36.89
CA LEU A 838 63.93 40.90 -36.80
C LEU A 838 64.62 42.16 -37.33
N THR A 839 65.67 42.61 -36.64
CA THR A 839 66.40 43.84 -36.97
C THR A 839 67.73 43.51 -37.64
N TYR A 840 68.07 44.24 -38.70
CA TYR A 840 69.29 44.06 -39.48
C TYR A 840 69.93 45.40 -39.84
N LYS A 841 71.24 45.36 -40.08
CA LYS A 841 72.04 46.49 -40.56
C LYS A 841 71.66 46.86 -41.99
N GLU A 842 71.69 48.16 -42.31
CA GLU A 842 71.51 48.62 -43.69
C GLU A 842 72.58 48.00 -44.60
N GLY A 843 72.14 47.44 -45.73
CA GLY A 843 72.98 46.71 -46.68
C GLY A 843 73.19 45.22 -46.36
N THR A 844 72.62 44.67 -45.27
CA THR A 844 72.63 43.20 -45.06
C THR A 844 71.99 42.51 -46.27
N PRO A 845 72.68 41.55 -46.93
CA PRO A 845 72.19 40.90 -48.14
C PRO A 845 71.10 39.88 -47.81
N ALA A 846 70.22 39.60 -48.77
CA ALA A 846 69.07 38.71 -48.60
C ALA A 846 69.43 37.27 -48.18
N SER A 847 70.68 36.84 -48.36
CA SER A 847 71.23 35.54 -47.94
C SER A 847 71.55 35.44 -46.45
N GLU A 848 71.66 36.56 -45.73
CA GLU A 848 72.06 36.63 -44.32
C GLU A 848 70.88 36.97 -43.38
N ILE A 849 69.72 37.28 -43.97
CA ILE A 849 68.46 37.47 -43.25
C ILE A 849 67.92 36.11 -42.76
N ALA A 850 67.66 35.97 -41.46
CA ALA A 850 67.17 34.74 -40.84
C ALA A 850 65.65 34.56 -41.03
N VAL A 851 65.26 34.29 -42.28
CA VAL A 851 63.87 34.07 -42.71
C VAL A 851 63.19 33.01 -41.82
N PRO A 852 61.96 33.24 -41.31
CA PRO A 852 61.17 32.18 -40.69
C PRO A 852 60.99 31.02 -41.66
N ALA A 853 61.37 29.81 -41.25
CA ALA A 853 61.33 28.64 -42.11
C ALA A 853 59.92 28.43 -42.70
N ASN A 854 59.82 28.20 -44.01
CA ASN A 854 58.52 27.93 -44.64
C ASN A 854 57.88 26.73 -43.94
N THR A 855 56.75 26.95 -43.27
CA THR A 855 56.11 25.96 -42.39
C THR A 855 55.79 24.68 -43.15
N PRO A 856 56.01 23.49 -42.57
CA PRO A 856 55.82 22.23 -43.27
C PRO A 856 54.43 22.06 -43.89
N THR A 857 54.42 21.33 -45.01
CA THR A 857 53.25 21.02 -45.81
C THR A 857 52.04 20.58 -44.99
N VAL A 858 50.92 21.32 -45.10
CA VAL A 858 49.62 20.77 -44.69
C VAL A 858 49.31 19.61 -45.63
N THR A 859 49.53 18.40 -45.12
CA THR A 859 49.48 17.14 -45.87
C THR A 859 48.21 16.41 -45.44
N THR A 860 47.21 16.41 -46.31
CA THR A 860 46.04 15.54 -46.15
C THR A 860 46.42 14.12 -46.58
N GLN A 861 45.52 13.16 -46.35
CA GLN A 861 45.70 11.78 -46.78
C GLN A 861 45.76 11.60 -48.31
N THR A 862 45.55 12.67 -49.09
CA THR A 862 45.51 12.68 -50.56
C THR A 862 46.50 13.66 -51.19
N ASP A 863 46.79 14.81 -50.56
CA ASP A 863 47.46 15.94 -51.20
C ASP A 863 48.21 16.90 -50.25
N HIS A 864 49.13 17.66 -50.85
CA HIS A 864 50.09 18.56 -50.20
C HIS A 864 49.75 20.03 -50.49
N LYS A 865 49.60 20.87 -49.45
CA LYS A 865 49.63 22.34 -49.57
C LYS A 865 51.00 22.90 -49.21
N ILE A 866 51.59 23.69 -50.09
CA ILE A 866 52.90 24.35 -49.88
C ILE A 866 52.70 25.86 -49.70
N PHE A 867 53.25 26.42 -48.63
CA PHE A 867 53.26 27.84 -48.31
C PHE A 867 54.60 28.49 -48.71
N ARG A 868 54.59 29.79 -49.05
CA ARG A 868 55.77 30.58 -49.44
C ARG A 868 55.64 32.05 -49.07
N TRP A 869 56.70 32.60 -48.49
CA TRP A 869 56.97 34.04 -48.42
C TRP A 869 57.28 34.63 -49.81
N GLY A 870 57.02 35.93 -49.98
CA GLY A 870 57.48 36.69 -51.15
C GLY A 870 59.01 36.79 -51.24
N THR A 871 59.54 37.19 -52.41
CA THR A 871 60.99 37.33 -52.61
C THR A 871 61.57 38.42 -51.72
N ILE A 872 62.41 38.00 -50.76
CA ILE A 872 63.12 38.87 -49.84
C ILE A 872 64.27 39.55 -50.59
N SER A 873 64.46 40.85 -50.32
CA SER A 873 65.57 41.65 -50.84
C SER A 873 66.53 42.02 -49.71
N ASP A 874 67.68 42.54 -50.09
CA ASP A 874 68.64 43.20 -49.20
C ASP A 874 67.97 44.31 -48.37
N VAL A 875 68.56 44.61 -47.22
CA VAL A 875 67.96 45.49 -46.19
C VAL A 875 68.25 46.96 -46.50
N THR A 876 67.22 47.68 -46.96
CA THR A 876 67.31 49.11 -47.37
C THR A 876 66.19 49.97 -46.76
N GLY A 877 65.66 49.57 -45.61
CA GLY A 877 64.50 50.17 -44.96
C GLY A 877 63.58 49.13 -44.31
N ASP A 878 62.71 49.58 -43.40
CA ASP A 878 61.71 48.73 -42.73
C ASP A 878 60.75 48.09 -43.74
N LYS A 879 60.42 46.81 -43.56
CA LYS A 879 59.69 46.05 -44.59
C LYS A 879 58.90 44.86 -44.06
N THR A 880 57.70 44.66 -44.62
CA THR A 880 56.79 43.59 -44.23
C THR A 880 56.66 42.53 -45.33
N TYR A 881 56.72 41.25 -44.96
CA TYR A 881 56.55 40.09 -45.85
C TYR A 881 55.31 39.27 -45.45
N VAL A 882 54.53 38.84 -46.44
CA VAL A 882 53.23 38.13 -46.28
C VAL A 882 53.25 36.78 -47.01
N GLU A 883 52.47 35.82 -46.52
CA GLU A 883 52.45 34.41 -46.96
C GLU A 883 51.50 34.12 -48.16
N SER A 884 51.70 33.01 -48.88
CA SER A 884 50.88 32.55 -50.02
C SER A 884 50.93 31.01 -50.21
N ASN A 885 49.90 30.35 -50.80
CA ASN A 885 49.82 28.86 -50.86
C ASN A 885 49.28 28.23 -52.17
N VAL A 886 49.66 26.95 -52.45
CA VAL A 886 49.27 26.14 -53.64
C VAL A 886 49.22 24.61 -53.31
N THR A 887 48.40 23.79 -54.00
CA THR A 887 48.11 22.36 -53.66
C THR A 887 48.42 21.31 -54.77
N ARG A 888 48.88 20.07 -54.45
CA ARG A 888 49.06 18.90 -55.38
C ARG A 888 49.01 17.48 -54.72
N PRO A 889 48.57 16.41 -55.43
CA PRO A 889 48.42 15.03 -54.89
C PRO A 889 49.64 14.06 -55.01
N HIS A 890 49.58 12.93 -54.27
CA HIS A 890 50.62 11.87 -54.16
C HIS A 890 50.62 10.81 -55.30
N THR A 891 51.73 10.06 -55.47
CA THR A 891 51.81 8.82 -56.30
C THR A 891 52.74 7.74 -55.70
N PHE A 892 52.56 6.47 -56.08
CA PHE A 892 52.84 5.27 -55.26
C PHE A 892 54.30 4.74 -55.19
N ASN A 893 55.30 5.44 -55.74
CA ASN A 893 56.57 4.81 -56.16
C ASN A 893 57.84 5.25 -55.42
N THR A 894 57.74 5.76 -54.17
CA THR A 894 58.87 6.39 -53.46
C THR A 894 58.97 6.10 -51.95
N PHE A 895 59.40 4.88 -51.61
CA PHE A 895 59.79 4.46 -50.25
C PHE A 895 61.26 3.97 -50.24
N ILE A 896 61.98 4.17 -49.13
CA ILE A 896 63.39 3.78 -48.96
C ILE A 896 63.63 3.29 -47.53
N ALA A 897 64.30 2.12 -47.40
CA ALA A 897 64.67 1.46 -46.14
C ALA A 897 63.46 0.90 -45.34
N PRO A 898 63.68 -0.05 -44.39
CA PRO A 898 62.60 -0.87 -43.84
C PRO A 898 61.78 -0.14 -42.78
N ASP A 899 60.53 -0.56 -42.65
CA ASP A 899 59.53 0.03 -41.76
C ASP A 899 59.88 -0.17 -40.27
N ILE A 900 59.51 0.81 -39.44
CA ILE A 900 59.79 0.77 -37.99
C ILE A 900 58.61 0.10 -37.28
N VAL A 901 58.88 -0.97 -36.54
CA VAL A 901 57.85 -1.72 -35.80
C VAL A 901 57.81 -1.26 -34.34
N HIS A 902 56.70 -0.64 -33.96
CA HIS A 902 56.39 -0.20 -32.60
C HIS A 902 55.54 -1.25 -31.88
N THR A 903 55.98 -1.73 -30.73
CA THR A 903 55.26 -2.76 -29.94
C THR A 903 54.18 -2.13 -29.07
N ALA A 904 52.98 -2.73 -29.06
CA ALA A 904 51.84 -2.32 -28.24
C ALA A 904 52.21 -2.07 -26.77
N ASN A 905 51.66 -0.99 -26.23
CA ASN A 905 51.56 -0.76 -24.78
C ASN A 905 50.08 -0.47 -24.43
N CYS A 906 49.77 0.15 -23.29
CA CYS A 906 48.39 0.47 -22.92
C CYS A 906 47.86 1.75 -23.57
N ASN A 907 48.73 2.69 -23.91
CA ASN A 907 48.34 3.99 -24.46
C ASN A 907 48.50 4.04 -26.00
N GLU A 908 49.21 3.08 -26.59
CA GLU A 908 49.53 3.03 -28.02
C GLU A 908 49.31 1.62 -28.64
N ASP A 909 48.63 1.57 -29.79
CA ASP A 909 48.41 0.35 -30.59
C ASP A 909 49.74 -0.14 -31.24
N ALA A 910 49.94 -1.46 -31.34
CA ALA A 910 51.08 -2.04 -32.06
C ALA A 910 51.02 -1.67 -33.55
N SER A 911 52.08 -1.08 -34.06
CA SER A 911 52.03 -0.41 -35.36
C SER A 911 53.33 -0.46 -36.13
N ILE A 912 53.23 -0.30 -37.44
CA ILE A 912 54.35 -0.25 -38.38
C ILE A 912 54.33 1.12 -39.05
N GLU A 913 55.42 1.86 -38.88
CA GLU A 913 55.58 3.21 -39.39
C GLU A 913 56.23 3.19 -40.78
N HIS A 914 55.43 3.44 -41.81
CA HIS A 914 55.84 3.49 -43.21
C HIS A 914 56.27 4.91 -43.59
N ARG A 915 57.53 5.08 -44.00
CA ARG A 915 58.16 6.40 -44.19
C ARG A 915 58.39 6.73 -45.67
N CYS A 916 57.58 7.66 -46.21
CA CYS A 916 57.72 8.13 -47.59
C CYS A 916 58.91 9.10 -47.75
N ILE A 917 59.49 9.18 -48.96
CA ILE A 917 60.67 10.02 -49.24
C ILE A 917 60.47 11.52 -48.98
N CYS A 918 59.22 11.99 -48.90
CA CYS A 918 58.87 13.38 -48.59
C CYS A 918 58.81 13.69 -47.09
N GLY A 919 59.11 12.73 -46.21
CA GLY A 919 59.00 12.87 -44.76
C GLY A 919 57.60 12.59 -44.20
N TYR A 920 56.59 12.40 -45.05
CA TYR A 920 55.28 11.90 -44.60
C TYR A 920 55.41 10.44 -44.15
N THR A 921 55.19 10.23 -42.86
CA THR A 921 55.00 8.90 -42.26
C THR A 921 53.51 8.61 -42.17
N TYR A 922 53.12 7.35 -42.40
CA TYR A 922 51.82 6.87 -41.96
C TYR A 922 52.02 5.57 -41.16
N THR A 923 51.19 5.42 -40.15
CA THR A 923 51.34 4.37 -39.12
C THR A 923 50.24 3.33 -39.33
N GLU A 924 50.60 2.17 -39.86
CA GLU A 924 49.67 1.05 -40.04
C GLU A 924 49.55 0.28 -38.71
N ILE A 925 48.36 0.28 -38.11
CA ILE A 925 48.09 -0.47 -36.89
C ILE A 925 48.01 -1.96 -37.25
N THR A 926 48.96 -2.75 -36.75
CA THR A 926 49.10 -4.19 -37.03
C THR A 926 48.65 -5.07 -35.88
N GLY A 927 48.46 -4.49 -34.68
CA GLY A 927 47.76 -5.11 -33.55
C GLY A 927 47.25 -4.03 -32.60
N LYS A 928 46.18 -4.29 -31.84
CA LYS A 928 45.75 -3.31 -30.83
C LYS A 928 46.65 -3.33 -29.61
N GLY A 929 46.68 -2.20 -28.91
CA GLY A 929 47.31 -2.03 -27.62
C GLY A 929 46.76 -3.03 -26.61
N THR A 930 47.59 -3.40 -25.64
CA THR A 930 47.13 -4.19 -24.49
C THR A 930 46.17 -3.34 -23.68
N ILE A 931 44.89 -3.73 -23.67
CA ILE A 931 43.83 -3.13 -22.84
C ILE A 931 44.38 -2.88 -21.43
N HIS A 932 44.17 -1.67 -20.88
CA HIS A 932 44.60 -1.31 -19.53
C HIS A 932 44.14 -2.38 -18.53
N SER A 933 45.10 -3.05 -17.89
CA SER A 933 44.83 -3.90 -16.74
C SER A 933 44.66 -2.98 -15.54
N TRP A 934 43.53 -2.29 -15.46
CA TRP A 934 43.23 -1.36 -14.38
C TRP A 934 43.20 -2.09 -13.03
N GLY A 935 43.79 -1.48 -12.00
CA GLY A 935 43.61 -1.89 -10.61
C GLY A 935 42.25 -1.49 -10.06
N GLU A 936 41.98 -1.91 -8.83
CA GLU A 936 40.83 -1.45 -8.05
C GLU A 936 40.85 0.08 -7.88
N TRP A 937 39.67 0.68 -7.80
CA TRP A 937 39.52 2.09 -7.44
C TRP A 937 39.69 2.27 -5.92
N THR A 938 40.47 3.26 -5.51
CA THR A 938 40.67 3.63 -4.10
C THR A 938 40.12 5.03 -3.84
N SER A 939 39.44 5.22 -2.70
CA SER A 939 38.99 6.54 -2.25
C SER A 939 40.17 7.50 -2.02
N ASN A 940 40.03 8.74 -2.49
CA ASN A 940 40.95 9.83 -2.14
C ASN A 940 40.53 10.53 -0.82
N GLY A 941 39.36 10.22 -0.28
CA GLY A 941 38.82 10.78 0.98
C GLY A 941 38.12 12.14 0.85
N ASP A 942 38.13 12.75 -0.33
CA ASP A 942 37.67 14.12 -0.61
C ASP A 942 36.39 14.20 -1.47
N GLY A 943 35.77 13.06 -1.78
CA GLY A 943 34.69 12.96 -2.77
C GLY A 943 35.16 12.57 -4.17
N THR A 944 36.43 12.20 -4.35
CA THR A 944 36.96 11.60 -5.58
C THR A 944 37.62 10.23 -5.32
N HIS A 945 37.87 9.47 -6.39
CA HIS A 945 38.57 8.19 -6.33
C HIS A 945 39.54 8.01 -7.50
N THR A 946 40.62 7.26 -7.26
CA THR A 946 41.71 7.05 -8.21
C THR A 946 41.94 5.56 -8.47
N ARG A 947 42.26 5.18 -9.70
CA ARG A 947 42.81 3.85 -10.03
C ARG A 947 44.11 3.97 -10.83
N HIS A 948 44.99 2.99 -10.64
CA HIS A 948 46.27 2.88 -11.32
C HIS A 948 46.24 1.76 -12.37
N CYS A 949 46.94 1.90 -13.48
CA CYS A 949 47.13 0.80 -14.41
C CYS A 949 48.15 -0.20 -13.85
N GLN A 950 47.81 -1.48 -13.72
CA GLN A 950 48.73 -2.53 -13.26
C GLN A 950 49.89 -2.77 -14.26
N ASN A 951 49.71 -2.35 -15.52
CA ASN A 951 50.74 -2.41 -16.56
C ASN A 951 51.65 -1.17 -16.56
N ASP A 952 51.23 -0.06 -15.95
CA ASP A 952 51.99 1.18 -15.79
C ASP A 952 51.46 1.97 -14.57
N SER A 953 52.15 1.86 -13.44
CA SER A 953 51.72 2.49 -12.18
C SER A 953 51.79 4.03 -12.19
N SER A 954 52.41 4.64 -13.21
CA SER A 954 52.42 6.09 -13.40
C SER A 954 51.18 6.62 -14.11
N HIS A 955 50.39 5.75 -14.76
CA HIS A 955 49.14 6.11 -15.40
C HIS A 955 47.97 5.93 -14.41
N THR A 956 47.39 7.05 -14.00
CA THR A 956 46.22 7.13 -13.12
C THR A 956 45.01 7.72 -13.83
N GLU A 957 43.84 7.23 -13.44
CA GLU A 957 42.52 7.78 -13.78
C GLU A 957 41.87 8.20 -12.46
N THR A 958 41.36 9.44 -12.38
CA THR A 958 40.73 10.00 -11.16
C THR A 958 39.40 10.62 -11.54
N GLU A 959 38.34 10.22 -10.83
CA GLU A 959 36.95 10.58 -11.12
C GLU A 959 36.20 10.96 -9.83
N SER A 960 35.09 11.68 -9.98
CA SER A 960 34.23 12.05 -8.85
C SER A 960 33.48 10.84 -8.30
N CYS A 961 33.33 10.75 -6.98
CA CYS A 961 32.55 9.71 -6.31
C CYS A 961 31.07 9.79 -6.70
N VAL A 962 30.63 8.87 -7.56
CA VAL A 962 29.20 8.64 -7.79
C VAL A 962 28.60 8.01 -6.53
N ILE A 963 27.91 8.83 -5.74
CA ILE A 963 27.25 8.42 -4.49
C ILE A 963 25.90 7.76 -4.79
N ASN A 964 25.66 6.60 -4.18
CA ASN A 964 24.32 6.04 -4.09
C ASN A 964 23.55 6.76 -2.99
N LEU A 965 22.45 7.43 -3.35
CA LEU A 965 21.58 8.17 -2.43
C LEU A 965 20.88 7.28 -1.38
N GLU A 966 20.80 5.97 -1.59
CA GLU A 966 20.23 5.03 -0.60
C GLU A 966 21.22 4.61 0.50
N THR A 967 22.53 4.71 0.25
CA THR A 967 23.58 4.26 1.17
C THR A 967 24.58 5.35 1.54
N HIS A 968 24.40 6.56 0.98
CA HIS A 968 25.30 7.72 1.04
C HIS A 968 26.80 7.37 0.82
N SER A 969 27.03 6.29 0.06
CA SER A 969 28.35 5.69 -0.19
C SER A 969 28.63 5.68 -1.69
N CYS A 970 29.90 5.78 -2.07
CA CYS A 970 30.29 5.66 -3.47
C CYS A 970 30.05 4.24 -3.99
N VAL A 971 29.55 4.11 -5.22
CA VAL A 971 29.35 2.79 -5.87
C VAL A 971 30.62 2.21 -6.49
N ILE A 972 31.75 2.94 -6.38
CA ILE A 972 33.00 2.66 -7.10
C ILE A 972 34.18 2.42 -6.14
N CYS A 973 34.17 3.06 -4.96
CA CYS A 973 35.23 2.95 -3.94
C CYS A 973 34.64 2.95 -2.52
N ASP A 974 35.51 2.88 -1.51
CA ASP A 974 35.20 2.89 -0.08
C ASP A 974 34.87 4.28 0.52
N TYR A 975 34.72 5.32 -0.30
CA TYR A 975 34.26 6.64 0.14
C TYR A 975 32.78 6.62 0.56
N ALA A 976 32.46 7.24 1.69
CA ALA A 976 31.08 7.52 2.10
C ALA A 976 30.97 8.89 2.77
N ILE A 977 29.78 9.49 2.69
CA ILE A 977 29.42 10.73 3.38
C ILE A 977 29.19 10.43 4.86
N ASP A 978 29.68 11.29 5.76
CA ASP A 978 29.36 11.20 7.17
C ASP A 978 27.94 11.70 7.44
N THR A 979 27.03 10.75 7.62
CA THR A 979 25.62 10.97 7.94
C THR A 979 25.35 11.01 9.44
N SER A 980 26.36 10.74 10.30
CA SER A 980 26.15 10.56 11.74
C SER A 980 25.69 11.84 12.44
N VAL A 981 26.19 13.00 12.01
CA VAL A 981 25.81 14.31 12.54
C VAL A 981 24.36 14.67 12.18
N TYR A 982 23.91 14.31 10.97
CA TYR A 982 22.51 14.47 10.54
C TYR A 982 21.56 13.67 11.44
N PHE A 983 21.82 12.38 11.64
CA PHE A 983 20.98 11.56 12.50
C PHE A 983 20.99 12.02 13.97
N ALA A 984 22.11 12.58 14.46
CA ALA A 984 22.17 13.18 15.79
C ALA A 984 21.31 14.45 15.91
N SER A 985 21.43 15.40 14.99
CA SER A 985 20.63 16.63 14.99
C SER A 985 19.13 16.36 14.75
N LEU A 986 18.78 15.40 13.88
CA LEU A 986 17.39 14.99 13.68
C LEU A 986 16.79 14.36 14.95
N ALA A 987 17.55 13.54 15.68
CA ALA A 987 17.11 12.98 16.95
C ALA A 987 16.86 14.07 18.01
N SER A 988 17.71 15.10 18.10
CA SER A 988 17.48 16.24 18.99
C SER A 988 16.27 17.09 18.57
N ALA A 989 16.00 17.22 17.27
CA ALA A 989 14.78 17.86 16.78
C ALA A 989 13.52 17.06 17.17
N GLN A 990 13.56 15.74 17.00
CA GLN A 990 12.47 14.84 17.40
C GLN A 990 12.21 14.86 18.92
N GLU A 991 13.26 14.94 19.75
CA GLU A 991 13.15 15.05 21.21
C GLU A 991 12.47 16.35 21.66
N GLU A 992 12.85 17.50 21.10
CA GLU A 992 12.21 18.77 21.46
C GLU A 992 10.81 18.96 20.82
N TYR A 993 10.57 18.42 19.62
CA TYR A 993 9.23 18.39 19.01
C TYR A 993 8.23 17.54 19.83
N ALA A 994 8.69 16.49 20.51
CA ALA A 994 7.87 15.68 21.40
C ALA A 994 7.37 16.45 22.66
N ASN A 995 7.98 17.59 23.00
CA ASN A 995 7.62 18.40 24.18
C ASN A 995 6.41 19.31 23.93
N VAL A 996 5.31 18.76 23.42
CA VAL A 996 4.08 19.48 22.97
C VAL A 996 3.36 20.31 24.05
N ASN A 997 3.69 20.11 25.33
CA ASN A 997 3.18 20.92 26.43
C ASN A 997 4.08 22.14 26.77
N LYS A 998 5.36 22.08 26.39
CA LYS A 998 6.41 23.07 26.67
C LYS A 998 6.37 24.25 25.70
N TYR A 999 6.08 23.99 24.43
CA TYR A 999 6.13 24.99 23.34
C TYR A 999 4.75 25.28 22.73
N THR A 1000 4.60 26.45 22.10
CA THR A 1000 3.41 26.83 21.33
C THR A 1000 3.32 26.05 20.03
N GLN A 1001 2.10 25.89 19.50
CA GLN A 1001 1.88 25.15 18.25
C GLN A 1001 2.69 25.77 17.10
N ASP A 1002 2.67 27.09 16.95
CA ASP A 1002 3.38 27.85 15.92
C ASP A 1002 4.88 27.49 15.84
N GLY A 1003 5.55 27.32 16.99
CA GLY A 1003 6.98 26.95 17.04
C GLY A 1003 7.24 25.47 16.77
N LEU A 1004 6.30 24.59 17.15
CA LEU A 1004 6.36 23.16 16.83
C LEU A 1004 6.10 22.93 15.34
N ASP A 1005 5.18 23.68 14.73
CA ASP A 1005 4.89 23.67 13.30
C ASP A 1005 6.08 24.21 12.48
N GLU A 1006 6.76 25.26 12.96
CA GLU A 1006 8.02 25.74 12.38
C GLU A 1006 9.10 24.64 12.38
N LEU A 1007 9.34 24.00 13.54
CA LEU A 1007 10.33 22.92 13.63
C LEU A 1007 9.95 21.71 12.75
N LYS A 1008 8.67 21.32 12.73
CA LYS A 1008 8.18 20.20 11.89
C LYS A 1008 8.42 20.47 10.41
N SER A 1009 8.16 21.70 9.95
CA SER A 1009 8.44 22.12 8.57
C SER A 1009 9.93 21.98 8.20
N VAL A 1010 10.83 22.34 9.11
CA VAL A 1010 12.29 22.19 8.90
C VAL A 1010 12.71 20.71 8.95
N MET A 1011 12.12 19.89 9.83
CA MET A 1011 12.37 18.44 9.87
C MET A 1011 11.93 17.73 8.59
N ASP A 1012 10.74 18.07 8.05
CA ASP A 1012 10.20 17.44 6.85
C ASP A 1012 10.99 17.84 5.59
N LYS A 1013 11.45 19.09 5.53
CA LYS A 1013 12.43 19.54 4.53
C LYS A 1013 13.76 18.80 4.68
N ALA A 1014 14.27 18.66 5.90
CA ALA A 1014 15.54 18.00 6.17
C ALA A 1014 15.56 16.53 5.72
N GLU A 1015 14.48 15.78 5.95
CA GLU A 1015 14.35 14.39 5.49
C GLU A 1015 14.31 14.29 3.95
N SER A 1016 13.57 15.18 3.28
CA SER A 1016 13.50 15.26 1.82
C SER A 1016 14.85 15.66 1.18
N ASP A 1017 15.54 16.65 1.75
CA ASP A 1017 16.82 17.13 1.22
C ASP A 1017 17.96 16.12 1.46
N PHE A 1018 17.93 15.39 2.59
CA PHE A 1018 18.92 14.36 2.92
C PHE A 1018 18.84 13.15 1.98
N ALA A 1019 17.62 12.76 1.57
CA ALA A 1019 17.41 11.74 0.55
C ALA A 1019 17.95 12.13 -0.85
N LEU A 1020 18.31 13.40 -1.06
CA LEU A 1020 18.90 13.94 -2.28
C LEU A 1020 20.34 14.45 -2.07
N ALA A 1021 20.95 14.15 -0.91
CA ALA A 1021 22.29 14.59 -0.54
C ALA A 1021 23.39 13.67 -1.13
N ASP A 1022 23.79 13.98 -2.37
CA ASP A 1022 24.96 13.39 -3.06
C ASP A 1022 26.33 13.84 -2.53
N THR A 1023 26.38 14.77 -1.57
CA THR A 1023 27.60 15.46 -1.13
C THR A 1023 27.52 15.86 0.35
N GLN A 1024 28.66 15.82 1.06
CA GLN A 1024 28.76 16.21 2.48
C GLN A 1024 28.23 17.63 2.74
N VAL A 1025 28.55 18.58 1.85
CA VAL A 1025 28.12 19.98 1.96
C VAL A 1025 26.59 20.13 2.03
N LYS A 1026 25.82 19.24 1.38
CA LYS A 1026 24.35 19.21 1.48
C LYS A 1026 23.89 18.70 2.85
N VAL A 1027 24.50 17.62 3.35
CA VAL A 1027 24.22 17.07 4.68
C VAL A 1027 24.53 18.08 5.79
N ASP A 1028 25.66 18.78 5.68
CA ASP A 1028 26.09 19.80 6.65
C ASP A 1028 25.16 21.02 6.65
N ALA A 1029 24.65 21.44 5.48
CA ALA A 1029 23.66 22.51 5.37
C ALA A 1029 22.33 22.14 6.06
N ILE A 1030 21.86 20.90 5.89
CA ILE A 1030 20.64 20.39 6.53
C ILE A 1030 20.81 20.33 8.07
N VAL A 1031 21.98 19.92 8.55
CA VAL A 1031 22.35 19.95 9.97
C VAL A 1031 22.29 21.38 10.54
N ILE A 1032 22.74 22.38 9.78
CA ILE A 1032 22.69 23.79 10.20
C ILE A 1032 21.23 24.30 10.31
N GLU A 1033 20.37 23.96 9.34
CA GLU A 1033 18.94 24.32 9.40
C GLU A 1033 18.23 23.68 10.61
N LEU A 1034 18.41 22.36 10.82
CA LEU A 1034 17.83 21.63 11.97
C LEU A 1034 18.25 22.26 13.30
N ASN A 1035 19.54 22.48 13.52
CA ASN A 1035 20.04 23.05 14.79
C ASN A 1035 19.58 24.50 15.02
N SER A 1036 19.32 25.25 13.93
CA SER A 1036 18.77 26.60 14.01
C SER A 1036 17.30 26.58 14.45
N ALA A 1037 16.49 25.66 13.92
CA ALA A 1037 15.09 25.49 14.29
C ALA A 1037 14.92 24.96 15.73
N ILE A 1038 15.77 24.02 16.18
CA ILE A 1038 15.82 23.60 17.59
C ILE A 1038 16.06 24.83 18.50
N SER A 1039 16.92 25.75 18.07
CA SER A 1039 17.25 26.96 18.84
C SER A 1039 16.10 27.97 18.90
N SER A 1040 15.26 28.10 17.86
CA SER A 1040 14.11 29.03 17.84
C SER A 1040 12.97 28.62 18.76
N LEU A 1041 12.84 27.33 19.12
CA LEU A 1041 11.85 26.87 20.11
C LEU A 1041 11.97 27.59 21.46
N SER A 1042 13.16 28.09 21.82
CA SER A 1042 13.38 28.83 23.07
C SER A 1042 12.52 30.09 23.21
N SER A 1043 12.15 30.77 22.11
CA SER A 1043 11.20 31.89 22.13
C SER A 1043 9.73 31.49 22.11
N HIS A 1044 9.44 30.21 21.92
CA HIS A 1044 8.09 29.65 21.78
C HIS A 1044 7.58 28.92 23.03
N ILE A 1045 8.21 29.11 24.20
CA ILE A 1045 7.79 28.45 25.45
C ILE A 1045 6.41 28.93 25.90
N ARG A 1046 5.50 28.01 26.19
CA ARG A 1046 4.14 28.29 26.68
C ARG A 1046 4.18 28.91 28.07
N HIS A 1047 3.31 29.89 28.27
CA HIS A 1047 3.07 30.54 29.55
C HIS A 1047 1.63 30.25 30.01
N PHE A 1048 1.40 30.27 31.32
CA PHE A 1048 0.12 29.95 31.95
C PHE A 1048 -0.22 30.97 33.02
N ASP A 1049 -1.48 31.39 33.08
CA ASP A 1049 -1.95 32.43 33.99
C ASP A 1049 -2.33 31.81 35.35
N ILE A 1050 -1.58 32.19 36.38
CA ILE A 1050 -1.70 31.66 37.75
C ILE A 1050 -2.24 32.75 38.67
N GLN A 1051 -3.50 32.62 39.09
CA GLN A 1051 -4.17 33.51 40.05
C GLN A 1051 -4.12 32.92 41.47
N PHE A 1052 -3.86 33.75 42.48
CA PHE A 1052 -3.94 33.37 43.89
C PHE A 1052 -4.98 34.19 44.64
N THR A 1053 -5.86 33.50 45.37
CA THR A 1053 -6.97 34.05 46.15
C THR A 1053 -7.04 33.37 47.52
N TYR A 1054 -7.60 34.06 48.52
CA TYR A 1054 -8.01 33.43 49.79
C TYR A 1054 -9.41 33.86 50.21
N VAL A 1055 -10.08 33.01 50.98
CA VAL A 1055 -11.46 33.18 51.45
C VAL A 1055 -11.52 32.98 52.96
N ILE A 1056 -12.09 33.94 53.68
CA ILE A 1056 -12.29 33.87 55.14
C ILE A 1056 -13.77 33.60 55.46
N ASP A 1057 -14.01 32.59 56.30
CA ASP A 1057 -15.32 32.13 56.80
C ASP A 1057 -16.37 31.90 55.68
N ASP A 1058 -15.92 31.42 54.52
CA ASP A 1058 -16.69 31.26 53.27
C ASP A 1058 -17.44 32.53 52.78
N VAL A 1059 -17.08 33.72 53.30
CA VAL A 1059 -17.77 35.00 53.02
C VAL A 1059 -16.86 36.07 52.41
N THR A 1060 -15.61 36.22 52.88
CA THR A 1060 -14.72 37.33 52.45
C THR A 1060 -13.65 36.83 51.49
N VAL A 1061 -13.79 37.12 50.21
CA VAL A 1061 -12.84 36.74 49.13
C VAL A 1061 -11.83 37.86 48.88
N VAL A 1062 -10.54 37.52 48.81
CA VAL A 1062 -9.44 38.46 48.50
C VAL A 1062 -8.49 37.80 47.49
N SER A 1063 -8.39 38.37 46.28
CA SER A 1063 -7.36 37.99 45.29
C SER A 1063 -6.08 38.79 45.51
N VAL A 1064 -4.94 38.12 45.36
CA VAL A 1064 -3.62 38.59 45.84
C VAL A 1064 -2.66 38.87 44.68
N SER A 1065 -2.62 37.99 43.68
CA SER A 1065 -1.77 38.11 42.49
C SER A 1065 -2.37 37.35 41.30
N SER A 1066 -1.95 37.74 40.10
CA SER A 1066 -2.17 37.00 38.86
C SER A 1066 -0.95 37.19 37.95
N ASP A 1067 -0.15 36.13 37.77
CA ASP A 1067 1.10 36.18 37.02
C ASP A 1067 1.08 35.17 35.88
N SER A 1068 1.63 35.54 34.72
CA SER A 1068 1.76 34.63 33.56
C SER A 1068 3.14 34.00 33.57
N ILE A 1069 3.19 32.67 33.73
CA ILE A 1069 4.38 31.93 34.17
C ILE A 1069 4.78 30.86 33.15
N PRO A 1070 6.06 30.72 32.76
CA PRO A 1070 6.51 29.70 31.81
C PRO A 1070 6.24 28.26 32.28
N TYR A 1071 6.01 27.36 31.32
CA TYR A 1071 5.83 25.92 31.52
C TYR A 1071 6.87 25.32 32.48
N GLU A 1072 6.38 24.52 33.42
CA GLU A 1072 7.13 23.81 34.47
C GLU A 1072 7.93 24.65 35.48
N THR A 1073 7.70 25.97 35.52
CA THR A 1073 8.13 26.78 36.67
C THR A 1073 7.40 26.35 37.94
N GLU A 1074 8.13 26.06 39.03
CA GLU A 1074 7.53 25.78 40.34
C GLU A 1074 7.31 27.09 41.14
N LEU A 1075 6.13 27.20 41.75
CA LEU A 1075 5.65 28.33 42.54
C LEU A 1075 5.26 27.84 43.94
N THR A 1076 5.70 28.55 44.98
CA THR A 1076 5.30 28.30 46.38
C THR A 1076 4.37 29.41 46.86
N LEU A 1077 3.08 29.10 47.03
CA LEU A 1077 2.09 30.04 47.55
C LEU A 1077 1.87 29.83 49.05
N SER A 1078 1.76 30.91 49.80
CA SER A 1078 1.55 30.91 51.26
C SER A 1078 0.47 31.93 51.63
N ILE A 1079 -0.17 31.76 52.78
CA ILE A 1079 -1.13 32.75 53.30
C ILE A 1079 -0.40 34.10 53.49
N PRO A 1080 -0.94 35.23 53.01
CA PRO A 1080 -0.37 36.55 53.31
C PRO A 1080 -0.49 36.92 54.81
N ASP A 1081 0.49 37.67 55.31
CA ASP A 1081 0.52 38.19 56.71
C ASP A 1081 -0.68 39.10 57.07
N THR A 1082 -1.52 39.45 56.08
CA THR A 1082 -2.77 40.20 56.26
C THR A 1082 -3.97 39.35 56.68
N ALA A 1083 -3.83 38.02 56.80
CA ALA A 1083 -4.86 37.15 57.35
C ALA A 1083 -5.04 37.35 58.88
N PRO A 1084 -6.25 37.16 59.44
CA PRO A 1084 -6.48 37.42 60.87
C PRO A 1084 -5.67 36.50 61.79
N ALA A 1085 -5.13 37.07 62.88
CA ALA A 1085 -4.33 36.33 63.83
C ALA A 1085 -5.15 35.26 64.57
N GLY A 1086 -4.70 34.01 64.52
CA GLY A 1086 -5.37 32.85 65.14
C GLY A 1086 -6.29 32.05 64.20
N SER A 1087 -6.49 32.50 62.95
CA SER A 1087 -7.22 31.73 61.95
C SER A 1087 -6.49 30.45 61.54
N VAL A 1088 -7.26 29.45 61.09
CA VAL A 1088 -6.75 28.15 60.61
C VAL A 1088 -7.13 27.94 59.14
N VAL A 1089 -6.21 27.45 58.33
CA VAL A 1089 -6.55 26.98 56.97
C VAL A 1089 -7.32 25.67 57.07
N GLU A 1090 -8.56 25.66 56.61
CA GLU A 1090 -9.33 24.44 56.47
C GLU A 1090 -8.82 23.61 55.28
N LYS A 1091 -8.74 24.24 54.10
CA LYS A 1091 -8.36 23.60 52.83
C LYS A 1091 -7.71 24.57 51.85
N TRP A 1092 -6.95 24.01 50.89
CA TRP A 1092 -6.61 24.66 49.63
C TRP A 1092 -7.33 23.97 48.47
N THR A 1093 -7.78 24.74 47.50
CA THR A 1093 -8.43 24.25 46.28
C THR A 1093 -7.77 24.87 45.06
N VAL A 1094 -7.35 24.05 44.09
CA VAL A 1094 -6.84 24.50 42.79
C VAL A 1094 -7.95 24.32 41.77
N TYR A 1095 -8.49 25.43 41.26
CA TYR A 1095 -9.42 25.47 40.14
C TYR A 1095 -8.64 25.68 38.85
N ASN A 1096 -8.93 24.93 37.79
CA ASN A 1096 -8.50 25.30 36.44
C ASN A 1096 -9.51 26.30 35.87
N THR A 1097 -9.03 27.50 35.51
CA THR A 1097 -9.88 28.61 35.08
C THR A 1097 -10.53 28.35 33.73
N ASP A 1098 -9.84 27.66 32.81
CA ASP A 1098 -10.36 27.34 31.46
C ASP A 1098 -11.60 26.42 31.50
N THR A 1099 -11.69 25.52 32.50
CA THR A 1099 -12.78 24.52 32.61
C THR A 1099 -13.70 24.74 33.81
N GLY A 1100 -13.38 25.67 34.71
CA GLY A 1100 -14.11 25.91 35.97
C GLY A 1100 -14.07 24.75 36.97
N LYS A 1101 -13.20 23.74 36.77
CA LYS A 1101 -13.16 22.51 37.58
C LYS A 1101 -12.06 22.54 38.63
N VAL A 1102 -12.34 22.00 39.80
CA VAL A 1102 -11.32 21.69 40.82
C VAL A 1102 -10.41 20.58 40.29
N LYS A 1103 -9.11 20.88 40.13
CA LYS A 1103 -8.07 19.90 39.78
C LYS A 1103 -7.41 19.26 41.00
N LYS A 1104 -7.25 19.99 42.10
CA LYS A 1104 -6.56 19.50 43.31
C LYS A 1104 -7.15 20.10 44.57
N PHE A 1105 -7.15 19.30 45.64
CA PHE A 1105 -7.45 19.72 47.01
C PHE A 1105 -6.22 19.40 47.88
N ALA A 1106 -5.88 20.27 48.81
CA ALA A 1106 -4.93 19.98 49.88
C ALA A 1106 -5.56 20.32 51.24
N GLY A 1107 -5.17 19.56 52.27
CA GLY A 1107 -5.70 19.75 53.63
C GLY A 1107 -5.15 21.00 54.33
N SER A 1108 -5.30 21.01 55.65
CA SER A 1108 -4.96 22.12 56.55
C SER A 1108 -3.44 22.34 56.68
N VAL A 1109 -2.84 22.96 55.66
CA VAL A 1109 -1.43 23.36 55.60
C VAL A 1109 -1.31 24.86 55.31
N ASN A 1110 -0.19 25.48 55.69
CA ASN A 1110 -0.03 26.94 55.58
C ASN A 1110 0.53 27.43 54.23
N SER A 1111 0.95 26.51 53.37
CA SER A 1111 1.47 26.81 52.03
C SER A 1111 1.24 25.63 51.07
N VAL A 1112 1.28 25.90 49.77
CA VAL A 1112 1.16 24.89 48.71
C VAL A 1112 2.12 25.19 47.56
N ASN A 1113 2.76 24.14 47.05
CA ASN A 1113 3.55 24.20 45.82
C ASN A 1113 2.68 23.82 44.61
N TYR A 1114 2.84 24.57 43.52
CA TYR A 1114 2.23 24.30 42.22
C TYR A 1114 3.27 24.44 41.11
N ILE A 1115 3.16 23.63 40.06
CA ILE A 1115 4.06 23.65 38.90
C ILE A 1115 3.22 24.11 37.71
N ALA A 1116 3.62 25.20 37.06
CA ALA A 1116 2.87 25.84 35.98
C ALA A 1116 2.71 24.91 34.77
N ARG A 1117 1.51 24.32 34.62
CA ARG A 1117 1.14 23.45 33.48
C ARG A 1117 -0.27 23.71 32.95
N ASP A 1118 -1.04 24.56 33.63
CA ASP A 1118 -2.43 24.91 33.34
C ASP A 1118 -2.70 26.34 33.82
N ASN A 1119 -3.69 27.03 33.22
CA ASN A 1119 -4.23 28.25 33.83
C ASN A 1119 -5.03 27.85 35.07
N VAL A 1120 -4.77 28.48 36.22
CA VAL A 1120 -5.42 28.09 37.49
C VAL A 1120 -5.69 29.27 38.41
N GLU A 1121 -6.78 29.18 39.16
CA GLU A 1121 -6.97 29.95 40.40
C GLU A 1121 -6.73 29.02 41.60
N ILE A 1122 -5.80 29.41 42.46
CA ILE A 1122 -5.48 28.69 43.69
C ILE A 1122 -6.13 29.44 44.84
N VAL A 1123 -6.99 28.75 45.60
CA VAL A 1123 -7.84 29.35 46.65
C VAL A 1123 -7.56 28.70 48.01
N ALA A 1124 -7.11 29.49 48.98
CA ALA A 1124 -7.00 29.07 50.38
C ALA A 1124 -8.28 29.42 51.16
N TYR A 1125 -8.84 28.46 51.90
CA TYR A 1125 -10.03 28.67 52.74
C TYR A 1125 -9.64 28.68 54.22
N ILE A 1126 -10.05 29.74 54.91
CA ILE A 1126 -9.56 30.13 56.23
C ILE A 1126 -10.76 30.32 57.17
N SER A 1127 -10.70 29.75 58.37
CA SER A 1127 -11.80 29.74 59.35
C SER A 1127 -11.40 30.39 60.67
N THR A 1128 -12.36 31.06 61.31
CA THR A 1128 -12.19 31.79 62.59
C THR A 1128 -12.99 31.20 63.76
N PHE A 1129 -13.77 30.13 63.55
CA PHE A 1129 -14.71 29.60 64.55
C PHE A 1129 -14.22 28.33 65.28
N ASP A 1130 -14.40 28.29 66.60
CA ASP A 1130 -14.11 27.15 67.48
C ASP A 1130 -15.31 26.17 67.53
N SER A 1131 -15.04 24.85 67.54
CA SER A 1131 -16.02 23.82 67.19
C SER A 1131 -16.44 22.94 68.39
N GLN A 1132 -17.49 23.37 69.10
CA GLN A 1132 -18.21 22.49 70.05
C GLN A 1132 -19.73 22.55 69.86
N CYS A 1133 -20.31 21.37 69.58
CA CYS A 1133 -21.72 21.00 69.75
C CYS A 1133 -22.82 21.72 68.92
N ALA A 1134 -23.18 21.11 67.78
CA ALA A 1134 -24.59 20.95 67.37
C ALA A 1134 -24.76 19.72 66.47
N THR A 1135 -25.61 18.75 66.85
CA THR A 1135 -25.91 17.58 66.01
C THR A 1135 -26.80 17.96 64.82
N HIS A 1136 -26.38 17.52 63.63
CA HIS A 1136 -27.11 17.71 62.37
C HIS A 1136 -27.43 16.35 61.76
N TYR A 1137 -28.63 16.21 61.18
CA TYR A 1137 -29.11 15.00 60.53
C TYR A 1137 -29.27 15.20 59.03
N LYS A 1138 -29.16 14.11 58.27
CA LYS A 1138 -29.14 14.13 56.80
C LYS A 1138 -30.54 14.04 56.22
N VAL A 1139 -30.97 15.05 55.47
CA VAL A 1139 -32.19 15.01 54.66
C VAL A 1139 -31.82 14.77 53.19
N THR A 1140 -32.42 13.77 52.58
CA THR A 1140 -32.09 13.28 51.24
C THR A 1140 -33.32 13.33 50.34
N LEU A 1141 -33.22 13.95 49.17
CA LEU A 1141 -34.26 13.93 48.12
C LEU A 1141 -33.91 12.87 47.05
N THR A 1142 -34.90 12.12 46.57
CA THR A 1142 -34.74 11.05 45.58
C THR A 1142 -35.72 11.15 44.39
N ASP A 1143 -35.37 10.53 43.26
CA ASP A 1143 -36.20 10.40 42.05
C ASP A 1143 -37.03 9.08 41.99
N ILE A 1144 -37.76 8.86 40.89
CA ILE A 1144 -38.57 7.64 40.65
C ILE A 1144 -37.79 6.32 40.67
N SER A 1145 -36.45 6.38 40.56
CA SER A 1145 -35.56 5.22 40.62
C SER A 1145 -34.86 5.11 41.98
N ASN A 1146 -35.35 5.82 42.99
CA ASN A 1146 -34.76 5.99 44.33
C ASN A 1146 -33.32 6.53 44.30
N ARG A 1147 -32.90 7.19 43.21
CA ARG A 1147 -31.56 7.77 43.10
C ARG A 1147 -31.56 9.12 43.82
N VAL A 1148 -30.51 9.37 44.59
CA VAL A 1148 -30.33 10.63 45.32
C VAL A 1148 -30.17 11.78 44.32
N THR A 1149 -31.06 12.77 44.40
CA THR A 1149 -30.97 14.02 43.62
C THR A 1149 -30.29 15.13 44.41
N GLN A 1150 -30.50 15.18 45.72
CA GLN A 1150 -29.92 16.21 46.60
C GLN A 1150 -29.81 15.71 48.05
N ILE A 1151 -28.84 16.23 48.80
CA ILE A 1151 -28.66 16.03 50.24
C ILE A 1151 -28.47 17.39 50.91
N VAL A 1152 -29.09 17.59 52.07
CA VAL A 1152 -28.78 18.70 53.00
C VAL A 1152 -28.62 18.15 54.42
N TYR A 1153 -27.84 18.82 55.27
CA TYR A 1153 -27.65 18.45 56.68
C TYR A 1153 -28.26 19.54 57.58
N LEU A 1154 -29.26 19.18 58.39
CA LEU A 1154 -30.09 20.13 59.13
C LEU A 1154 -30.01 19.88 60.65
N PRO A 1155 -30.01 20.93 61.49
CA PRO A 1155 -30.15 20.80 62.95
C PRO A 1155 -31.43 20.08 63.41
N ASP A 1156 -31.36 19.42 64.57
CA ASP A 1156 -32.48 18.72 65.20
C ASP A 1156 -33.76 19.58 65.38
N GLY A 1157 -34.92 19.02 65.06
CA GLY A 1157 -36.26 19.54 65.37
C GLY A 1157 -37.19 19.77 64.16
N GLU A 1158 -38.31 20.46 64.39
CA GLU A 1158 -39.40 20.60 63.43
C GLU A 1158 -39.21 21.79 62.45
N TYR A 1159 -39.59 21.57 61.18
CA TYR A 1159 -39.52 22.51 60.07
C TYR A 1159 -40.90 22.63 59.40
N THR A 1160 -41.27 23.84 58.98
CA THR A 1160 -42.43 24.08 58.12
C THR A 1160 -42.09 23.72 56.68
N VAL A 1161 -43.01 23.08 55.96
CA VAL A 1161 -42.81 22.55 54.61
C VAL A 1161 -43.67 23.33 53.62
N THR A 1162 -43.06 23.89 52.58
CA THR A 1162 -43.78 24.44 51.41
C THR A 1162 -43.34 23.70 50.16
N GLN A 1163 -44.28 23.14 49.38
CA GLN A 1163 -43.97 22.28 48.23
C GLN A 1163 -44.67 22.77 46.95
N ASN A 1164 -43.96 22.74 45.82
CA ASN A 1164 -44.49 23.02 44.49
C ASN A 1164 -43.71 22.22 43.41
N GLU A 1165 -44.08 22.40 42.14
CA GLU A 1165 -43.49 21.70 40.98
C GLU A 1165 -41.96 21.91 40.82
N ASN A 1166 -41.40 22.99 41.38
CA ASN A 1166 -39.98 23.34 41.30
C ASN A 1166 -39.17 22.93 42.55
N GLY A 1167 -39.81 22.50 43.64
CA GLY A 1167 -39.09 22.09 44.85
C GLY A 1167 -39.91 21.99 46.14
N ILE A 1168 -39.18 21.67 47.21
CA ILE A 1168 -39.61 21.75 48.61
C ILE A 1168 -38.74 22.81 49.30
N THR A 1169 -39.36 23.74 50.03
CA THR A 1169 -38.68 24.60 51.01
C THR A 1169 -38.98 24.10 52.41
N LEU A 1170 -37.94 23.89 53.22
CA LEU A 1170 -38.02 23.59 54.64
C LEU A 1170 -37.60 24.84 55.43
N SER A 1171 -38.48 25.41 56.24
CA SER A 1171 -38.25 26.70 56.91
C SER A 1171 -38.36 26.60 58.43
N LYS A 1172 -37.38 27.17 59.14
CA LYS A 1172 -37.26 27.16 60.62
C LYS A 1172 -36.37 28.30 61.09
N ASP A 1173 -36.74 29.00 62.17
CA ASP A 1173 -35.95 30.07 62.79
C ASP A 1173 -35.39 31.13 61.81
N ASN A 1174 -36.23 31.56 60.86
CA ASN A 1174 -35.91 32.46 59.74
C ASN A 1174 -34.79 31.97 58.79
N LYS A 1175 -34.47 30.67 58.79
CA LYS A 1175 -33.63 30.01 57.78
C LYS A 1175 -34.49 29.10 56.91
N GLU A 1176 -34.23 29.13 55.61
CA GLU A 1176 -34.94 28.31 54.61
C GLU A 1176 -33.95 27.41 53.86
N TYR A 1177 -34.34 26.16 53.63
CA TYR A 1177 -33.52 25.14 52.99
C TYR A 1177 -34.32 24.55 51.82
N VAL A 1178 -33.90 24.87 50.59
CA VAL A 1178 -34.63 24.48 49.36
C VAL A 1178 -34.02 23.21 48.76
N LEU A 1179 -34.88 22.22 48.49
CA LEU A 1179 -34.55 20.99 47.77
C LEU A 1179 -35.30 20.95 46.43
N THR A 1180 -34.58 20.78 45.32
CA THR A 1180 -35.14 20.81 43.96
C THR A 1180 -35.03 19.43 43.30
N PRO A 1181 -36.14 18.86 42.78
CA PRO A 1181 -36.11 17.58 42.08
C PRO A 1181 -35.48 17.71 40.68
N LYS A 1182 -34.90 16.62 40.19
CA LYS A 1182 -34.33 16.55 38.83
C LYS A 1182 -35.37 15.98 37.85
N VAL A 1183 -36.03 16.87 37.11
CA VAL A 1183 -37.13 16.53 36.19
C VAL A 1183 -36.63 15.78 34.94
N PRO A 1184 -37.12 14.55 34.63
CA PRO A 1184 -36.82 13.85 33.38
C PRO A 1184 -37.62 14.40 32.19
N LEU A 1185 -37.06 14.30 30.98
CA LEU A 1185 -37.57 14.88 29.71
C LEU A 1185 -39.00 14.55 29.26
N PHE A 1186 -39.72 13.65 29.94
CA PHE A 1186 -41.07 13.20 29.60
C PHE A 1186 -42.01 13.11 30.82
N TYR A 1187 -41.67 13.77 31.93
CA TYR A 1187 -42.41 13.71 33.19
C TYR A 1187 -42.50 15.09 33.85
N ALA A 1188 -43.64 15.39 34.48
CA ALA A 1188 -43.82 16.52 35.40
C ALA A 1188 -43.78 16.03 36.85
N VAL A 1189 -43.36 16.90 37.78
CA VAL A 1189 -43.40 16.63 39.22
C VAL A 1189 -44.85 16.78 39.70
N SER A 1190 -45.41 15.74 40.29
CA SER A 1190 -46.80 15.71 40.77
C SER A 1190 -46.93 15.82 42.30
N GLY A 1191 -45.81 15.81 43.03
CA GLY A 1191 -45.76 15.97 44.48
C GLY A 1191 -44.55 15.26 45.10
N TYR A 1192 -44.58 15.08 46.42
CA TYR A 1192 -43.49 14.43 47.17
C TYR A 1192 -44.07 13.49 48.24
N THR A 1193 -43.30 12.46 48.60
CA THR A 1193 -43.72 11.44 49.55
C THR A 1193 -42.65 11.13 50.58
N LEU A 1194 -43.10 10.87 51.82
CA LEU A 1194 -42.29 10.38 52.92
C LEU A 1194 -42.83 8.99 53.31
N ASN A 1195 -41.96 7.98 53.37
CA ASN A 1195 -42.35 6.59 53.67
C ASN A 1195 -43.57 6.08 52.84
N SER A 1196 -43.59 6.43 51.54
CA SER A 1196 -44.67 6.12 50.58
C SER A 1196 -46.05 6.73 50.89
N GLN A 1197 -46.13 7.75 51.76
CA GLN A 1197 -47.32 8.59 51.96
C GLN A 1197 -47.06 10.02 51.48
N GLN A 1198 -48.10 10.72 51.03
CA GLN A 1198 -47.98 12.11 50.56
C GLN A 1198 -47.47 13.02 51.69
N MET A 1199 -46.48 13.85 51.40
CA MET A 1199 -45.84 14.73 52.37
C MET A 1199 -46.77 15.90 52.75
N GLY A 1200 -46.87 16.18 54.05
CA GLY A 1200 -47.67 17.29 54.62
C GLY A 1200 -46.86 18.55 54.90
N ASP A 1201 -47.51 19.52 55.54
CA ASP A 1201 -47.03 20.91 55.68
C ASP A 1201 -46.00 21.13 56.81
N THR A 1202 -45.63 20.09 57.57
CA THR A 1202 -44.52 20.10 58.54
C THR A 1202 -43.71 18.81 58.48
N LEU A 1203 -42.42 18.88 58.85
CA LEU A 1203 -41.47 17.77 58.86
C LEU A 1203 -40.54 17.88 60.07
N ASN A 1204 -40.44 16.82 60.87
CA ASN A 1204 -39.58 16.79 62.05
C ASN A 1204 -38.28 16.01 61.77
N ILE A 1205 -37.14 16.65 61.97
CA ILE A 1205 -35.80 16.14 61.67
C ILE A 1205 -35.06 15.80 62.96
N SER A 1206 -35.21 14.57 63.46
CA SER A 1206 -34.50 14.05 64.64
C SER A 1206 -33.68 12.78 64.35
N SER A 1207 -33.57 12.43 63.06
CA SER A 1207 -32.77 11.36 62.48
C SER A 1207 -32.64 11.61 60.97
N ASP A 1208 -31.88 10.77 60.25
CA ASP A 1208 -31.75 10.88 58.79
C ASP A 1208 -33.09 10.59 58.07
N VAL A 1209 -33.46 11.45 57.10
CA VAL A 1209 -34.75 11.45 56.40
C VAL A 1209 -34.57 11.29 54.90
N VAL A 1210 -35.45 10.52 54.24
CA VAL A 1210 -35.48 10.35 52.78
C VAL A 1210 -36.85 10.69 52.22
N ILE A 1211 -36.91 11.70 51.35
CA ILE A 1211 -38.12 12.19 50.67
C ILE A 1211 -38.05 11.78 49.21
N ASN A 1212 -39.11 11.14 48.69
CA ASN A 1212 -39.16 10.63 47.32
C ASN A 1212 -40.08 11.49 46.45
N THR A 1213 -39.56 11.98 45.33
CA THR A 1213 -40.31 12.82 44.39
C THR A 1213 -41.30 11.98 43.58
N SER A 1214 -42.53 12.43 43.48
CA SER A 1214 -43.60 11.82 42.67
C SER A 1214 -43.75 12.53 41.33
N TYR A 1215 -44.06 11.77 40.28
CA TYR A 1215 -44.12 12.28 38.91
C TYR A 1215 -45.34 11.74 38.16
N THR A 1216 -45.81 12.50 37.18
CA THR A 1216 -46.78 12.09 36.16
C THR A 1216 -46.14 12.20 34.78
N ALA A 1217 -46.44 11.27 33.87
CA ALA A 1217 -46.02 11.38 32.48
C ALA A 1217 -46.67 12.60 31.81
N LEU A 1218 -45.95 13.23 30.88
CA LEU A 1218 -46.40 14.36 30.05
C LEU A 1218 -47.07 13.90 28.75
#